data_AF-A0A8B8CLK4-F1
#
_entry.id   AF-A0A8B8CLK4-F1
#
_cell.length_a   1.000
_cell.length_b   1.000
_cell.length_c   1.000
_cell.angle_alpha   90.00
_cell.angle_beta   90.00
_cell.angle_gamma   90.00
#
_symmetry.space_group_name_H-M   'P 1'
#
loop_
_entity.id
_entity.type
_entity.pdbx_description
1 polymer ?
#
loop_
_entity_poly.entity_id
_entity_poly.type
_entity_poly.pdbx_seq_one_letter_code
_entity_poly.pdbx_strand_id
1 'polypeptide(L)'
;MSSRFFKDCKADRSSLFRLSGTLACFERSFSMSDSTASMYDSKAPHLPGPQLHDLEKYKLYRPKSNWEPTPGKCGALESYIDAVESDIEKLLSKQANVPDNLNKEERSALQSLKNRDDIVIKKADKGSTVVVLDKDKYIAEAHRQLSDERFYMKLDSDPTEEFSATITKTLDEMYKKNEIGDNVYETLNPIDCRPGQFYLLPKIHKEGMPGRPIVSAIGHPTEKISEYIDLHLRPHVEKLPSYLKDTTDYINKTPSTDLPDHTLLVTMDVTSLYTNIPHDEGIEACREVWDRRSIQVPSTESLTKLLEHVLKCNNFMFNGEHYLQINGTAMGTKMAPSYANIFMGRLERNLLLKAPFRPLSWLRFIDDIEMKWVECRDRLEEFISFANSFHQSIKFTVEISDSENIFLDTTSTLIGGKIEFNLHTKPTDSHLYLMPTSCHPPHTFKGVPKGLATRIRRICSSSALYQKESDLLKSHLCKRGYKANTVQTAIDEMAEHDRQDLLRYKQKDNISRVPLVTTYHPVLKNLNSILKQNLPILHSNKRMVEVFKEPPLAAYRRPRNLKDMVVRTRLDNPLPNGGFKTCSDRRCLLCKHSSDTVSFNSPVTGRCYRILGSLSCQTDNCIYLISCKVCQKQYIGETGDLRRRINNHRSTIKTKKINEPVGEHFNLEGHKWEDMTVVVIDHNPRWTDAQRKSKEKFWMHRLKSFRPNGINKLNDFTRMNVN
;
A
#
# COMPACT_ATOMS: atom_id res chain seq x y z
N MET A 1 13.38 25.02 19.47
CA MET A 1 12.35 24.25 18.72
C MET A 1 12.70 24.04 17.24
N SER A 2 13.64 24.79 16.65
CA SER A 2 14.20 24.51 15.31
C SER A 2 14.94 23.16 15.18
N SER A 3 15.50 22.61 16.26
CA SER A 3 16.30 21.37 16.22
C SER A 3 15.52 20.06 16.12
N ARG A 4 14.22 20.04 16.50
CA ARG A 4 13.36 18.83 16.35
C ARG A 4 12.79 18.71 14.94
N PHE A 5 12.52 19.82 14.28
CA PHE A 5 12.12 19.82 12.87
C PHE A 5 13.26 19.33 11.97
N PHE A 6 14.51 19.70 12.29
CA PHE A 6 15.69 19.11 11.65
C PHE A 6 15.82 17.58 11.88
N LYS A 7 15.24 17.00 12.95
CA LYS A 7 15.27 15.54 13.17
C LYS A 7 14.22 14.80 12.33
N ASP A 8 13.02 15.34 12.19
CA ASP A 8 11.93 14.72 11.41
C ASP A 8 12.07 14.98 9.89
N CYS A 9 12.55 16.14 9.45
CA CYS A 9 12.94 16.37 8.05
C CYS A 9 14.24 15.65 7.67
N LYS A 10 15.21 15.49 8.60
CA LYS A 10 16.35 14.60 8.32
C LYS A 10 15.86 13.17 8.19
N ALA A 11 14.89 12.68 8.97
CA ALA A 11 14.38 11.31 8.84
C ALA A 11 13.91 10.95 7.40
N ASP A 12 13.53 11.95 6.59
CA ASP A 12 13.09 11.81 5.20
C ASP A 12 14.11 12.28 4.13
N ARG A 13 15.42 12.36 4.44
CA ARG A 13 16.44 12.34 3.36
C ARG A 13 16.35 11.07 2.50
N SER A 14 15.66 10.01 2.95
CA SER A 14 15.33 8.85 2.10
C SER A 14 14.45 9.17 0.89
N SER A 15 13.67 10.27 0.89
CA SER A 15 12.97 10.74 -0.33
C SER A 15 13.91 11.44 -1.31
N LEU A 16 14.98 12.08 -0.81
CA LEU A 16 15.98 12.76 -1.63
C LEU A 16 17.05 11.78 -2.15
N PHE A 17 17.43 10.75 -1.39
CA PHE A 17 18.18 9.60 -1.91
C PHE A 17 17.38 8.79 -2.94
N ARG A 18 16.04 8.91 -2.95
CA ARG A 18 15.22 8.42 -4.07
C ARG A 18 15.29 9.33 -5.30
N LEU A 19 15.78 10.59 -5.26
CA LEU A 19 16.13 11.30 -6.49
C LEU A 19 17.20 10.52 -7.24
N SER A 20 18.31 10.15 -6.59
CA SER A 20 19.38 9.41 -7.29
C SER A 20 18.90 8.05 -7.80
N GLY A 21 18.15 7.28 -7.00
CA GLY A 21 17.60 5.98 -7.41
C GLY A 21 16.47 6.05 -8.47
N THR A 22 15.62 7.08 -8.44
CA THR A 22 14.50 7.24 -9.40
C THR A 22 14.96 7.86 -10.71
N LEU A 23 15.86 8.85 -10.66
CA LEU A 23 16.42 9.50 -11.85
C LEU A 23 17.34 8.55 -12.61
N ALA A 24 18.03 7.65 -11.92
CA ALA A 24 18.98 6.76 -12.57
C ALA A 24 18.41 5.36 -12.93
N CYS A 25 17.28 4.92 -12.33
CA CYS A 25 16.47 3.83 -12.90
C CYS A 25 16.02 4.14 -14.35
N PHE A 26 15.89 5.43 -14.69
CA PHE A 26 15.56 5.90 -16.03
C PHE A 26 16.73 5.76 -17.02
N GLU A 27 17.98 5.90 -16.58
CA GLU A 27 19.16 5.66 -17.42
C GLU A 27 19.15 4.25 -18.05
N ARG A 28 18.62 3.25 -17.35
CA ARG A 28 18.52 1.86 -17.85
C ARG A 28 17.40 1.67 -18.87
N SER A 29 16.31 2.43 -18.77
CA SER A 29 15.21 2.35 -19.76
C SER A 29 15.68 2.86 -21.13
N PHE A 30 16.60 3.83 -21.14
CA PHE A 30 17.29 4.32 -22.35
C PHE A 30 18.50 3.48 -22.75
N SER A 31 19.27 2.90 -21.81
CA SER A 31 20.38 2.02 -22.18
C SER A 31 19.88 0.70 -22.78
N MET A 32 18.72 0.19 -22.36
CA MET A 32 18.11 -1.00 -22.95
C MET A 32 17.49 -0.74 -24.33
N SER A 33 17.10 0.51 -24.66
CA SER A 33 16.68 0.81 -26.04
C SER A 33 17.86 0.81 -27.02
N ASP A 34 19.08 1.08 -26.56
CA ASP A 34 20.28 1.17 -27.42
C ASP A 34 21.21 -0.06 -27.37
N SER A 35 21.00 -1.04 -26.48
CA SER A 35 21.96 -2.16 -26.32
C SER A 35 21.37 -3.58 -26.28
N THR A 36 20.05 -3.78 -26.35
CA THR A 36 19.47 -5.14 -26.49
C THR A 36 18.91 -5.46 -27.88
N ALA A 37 19.20 -4.63 -28.88
CA ALA A 37 18.80 -4.88 -30.27
C ALA A 37 19.87 -5.61 -31.13
N SER A 38 21.08 -5.91 -30.61
CA SER A 38 22.14 -6.50 -31.47
C SER A 38 22.99 -7.63 -30.88
N MET A 39 22.59 -8.27 -29.77
CA MET A 39 23.32 -9.43 -29.24
C MET A 39 22.38 -10.54 -28.74
N TYR A 40 21.53 -11.05 -29.62
CA TYR A 40 20.96 -12.40 -29.53
C TYR A 40 20.80 -12.94 -30.95
N ASP A 41 21.91 -13.16 -31.63
CA ASP A 41 21.95 -13.97 -32.83
C ASP A 41 22.98 -15.09 -32.64
N SER A 42 22.50 -16.26 -32.20
CA SER A 42 23.09 -17.56 -32.52
C SER A 42 22.28 -18.72 -31.93
N LYS A 43 21.49 -19.34 -32.83
CA LYS A 43 21.15 -20.77 -32.93
C LYS A 43 20.49 -21.47 -31.72
N ALA A 44 19.16 -21.36 -31.65
CA ALA A 44 18.24 -22.46 -31.29
C ALA A 44 16.87 -22.19 -31.94
N PRO A 45 16.11 -23.21 -32.42
CA PRO A 45 14.94 -23.00 -33.25
C PRO A 45 13.79 -22.35 -32.46
N HIS A 46 13.31 -21.22 -32.97
CA HIS A 46 12.23 -20.41 -32.43
C HIS A 46 10.88 -21.14 -32.43
N LEU A 47 10.25 -21.24 -31.27
CA LEU A 47 8.78 -21.21 -31.17
C LEU A 47 8.34 -19.75 -31.02
N PRO A 48 7.23 -19.31 -31.66
CA PRO A 48 6.80 -17.93 -31.60
C PRO A 48 6.35 -17.59 -30.18
N GLY A 49 7.07 -16.67 -29.52
CA GLY A 49 6.69 -16.10 -28.24
C GLY A 49 5.38 -15.29 -28.33
N PRO A 50 4.70 -15.06 -27.20
CA PRO A 50 3.42 -14.36 -27.17
C PRO A 50 3.53 -12.95 -27.76
N GLN A 51 2.53 -12.58 -28.56
CA GLN A 51 2.46 -11.30 -29.28
C GLN A 51 2.68 -10.11 -28.33
N LEU A 52 3.52 -9.16 -28.76
CA LEU A 52 4.07 -8.02 -28.00
C LEU A 52 3.03 -7.11 -27.29
N HIS A 53 1.73 -7.24 -27.56
CA HIS A 53 0.73 -6.27 -27.12
C HIS A 53 0.27 -6.40 -25.65
N ASP A 54 0.62 -7.49 -24.94
CA ASP A 54 0.27 -7.70 -23.51
C ASP A 54 1.46 -7.48 -22.54
N LEU A 55 2.67 -7.18 -23.02
CA LEU A 55 3.88 -6.98 -22.19
C LEU A 55 3.82 -5.72 -21.30
N GLU A 56 2.95 -4.75 -21.60
CA GLU A 56 2.77 -3.57 -20.74
C GLU A 56 2.13 -3.91 -19.38
N LYS A 57 1.22 -4.89 -19.32
CA LYS A 57 0.58 -5.31 -18.05
C LYS A 57 1.57 -5.95 -17.08
N TYR A 58 2.62 -6.59 -17.59
CA TYR A 58 3.66 -7.24 -16.79
C TYR A 58 4.79 -6.28 -16.34
N LYS A 59 4.80 -5.01 -16.79
CA LYS A 59 5.74 -3.98 -16.28
C LYS A 59 5.56 -3.72 -14.76
N LEU A 60 4.43 -4.12 -14.17
CA LEU A 60 4.10 -3.95 -12.75
C LEU A 60 4.82 -4.92 -11.80
N TYR A 61 5.24 -6.10 -12.25
CA TYR A 61 5.89 -7.11 -11.40
C TYR A 61 7.39 -7.09 -11.61
N ARG A 62 8.01 -5.99 -11.17
CA ARG A 62 9.46 -5.91 -11.03
C ARG A 62 9.79 -5.79 -9.54
N PRO A 63 10.86 -6.45 -9.06
CA PRO A 63 11.38 -6.17 -7.74
C PRO A 63 11.59 -4.68 -7.58
N LYS A 64 11.37 -4.16 -6.37
CA LYS A 64 11.77 -2.78 -6.07
C LYS A 64 13.27 -2.68 -6.36
N SER A 65 13.62 -1.82 -7.32
CA SER A 65 15.01 -1.58 -7.66
C SER A 65 15.78 -1.22 -6.39
N ASN A 66 16.78 -2.04 -6.07
CA ASN A 66 17.79 -1.77 -5.05
C ASN A 66 19.03 -1.09 -5.67
N TRP A 67 18.97 -0.80 -6.98
CA TRP A 67 20.06 -0.20 -7.71
C TRP A 67 20.17 1.27 -7.35
N GLU A 68 21.36 1.67 -6.95
CA GLU A 68 21.76 3.07 -6.75
C GLU A 68 22.79 3.41 -7.84
N PRO A 69 22.70 4.59 -8.49
CA PRO A 69 23.68 4.98 -9.49
C PRO A 69 25.07 5.01 -8.87
N THR A 70 26.05 4.50 -9.60
CA THR A 70 27.45 4.65 -9.23
C THR A 70 27.80 6.14 -9.29
N PRO A 71 28.30 6.74 -8.20
CA PRO A 71 28.75 8.14 -8.23
C PRO A 71 29.80 8.36 -9.33
N GLY A 72 29.75 9.51 -10.00
CA GLY A 72 30.65 9.95 -11.07
C GLY A 72 30.23 9.58 -12.50
N LYS A 73 29.09 8.90 -12.71
CA LYS A 73 28.65 8.50 -14.06
C LYS A 73 28.02 9.64 -14.89
N CYS A 74 27.39 10.61 -14.24
CA CYS A 74 26.81 11.77 -14.91
C CYS A 74 26.96 13.02 -14.03
N GLY A 75 28.01 13.81 -14.27
CA GLY A 75 28.28 15.03 -13.49
C GLY A 75 27.16 16.07 -13.57
N ALA A 76 26.42 16.12 -14.69
CA ALA A 76 25.26 17.01 -14.85
C ALA A 76 24.09 16.62 -13.92
N LEU A 77 23.80 15.32 -13.82
CA LEU A 77 22.76 14.80 -12.93
C LEU A 77 23.13 15.01 -11.45
N GLU A 78 24.38 14.75 -11.08
CA GLU A 78 24.87 14.96 -9.72
C GLU A 78 24.86 16.44 -9.34
N SER A 79 25.38 17.30 -10.23
CA SER A 79 25.36 18.76 -10.02
C SER A 79 23.92 19.28 -9.89
N TYR A 80 22.98 18.74 -10.66
CA TYR A 80 21.57 19.10 -10.54
C TYR A 80 21.00 18.70 -9.18
N ILE A 81 21.25 17.45 -8.73
CA ILE A 81 20.81 16.97 -7.43
C ILE A 81 21.39 17.83 -6.32
N ASP A 82 22.70 18.09 -6.34
CA ASP A 82 23.40 18.90 -5.33
C ASP A 82 22.89 20.35 -5.32
N ALA A 83 22.63 20.96 -6.47
CA ALA A 83 22.08 22.30 -6.57
C ALA A 83 20.64 22.37 -6.01
N VAL A 84 19.79 21.42 -6.37
CA VAL A 84 18.42 21.30 -5.85
C VAL A 84 18.44 21.08 -4.33
N GLU A 85 19.30 20.19 -3.83
CA GLU A 85 19.45 19.95 -2.39
C GLU A 85 19.93 21.22 -1.67
N SER A 86 20.94 21.90 -2.20
CA SER A 86 21.46 23.16 -1.65
C SER A 86 20.38 24.23 -1.57
N ASP A 87 19.56 24.39 -2.62
CA ASP A 87 18.49 25.38 -2.64
C ASP A 87 17.35 25.02 -1.68
N ILE A 88 17.01 23.74 -1.55
CA ILE A 88 16.05 23.28 -0.53
C ILE A 88 16.60 23.54 0.88
N GLU A 89 17.88 23.27 1.13
CA GLU A 89 18.50 23.52 2.43
C GLU A 89 18.53 25.02 2.77
N LYS A 90 18.81 25.89 1.79
CA LYS A 90 18.70 27.35 1.94
C LYS A 90 17.27 27.79 2.23
N LEU A 91 16.25 27.16 1.62
CA LEU A 91 14.85 27.47 1.94
C LEU A 91 14.49 27.05 3.37
N LEU A 92 14.92 25.86 3.78
CA LEU A 92 14.67 25.32 5.12
C LEU A 92 15.37 26.14 6.21
N SER A 93 16.56 26.70 5.94
CA SER A 93 17.26 27.55 6.90
C SER A 93 16.67 28.95 7.01
N LYS A 94 16.09 29.50 5.92
CA LYS A 94 15.45 30.82 5.90
C LYS A 94 14.05 30.82 6.54
N GLN A 95 13.27 29.75 6.39
CA GLN A 95 11.91 29.65 6.95
C GLN A 95 11.90 28.89 8.28
N ALA A 96 12.37 29.53 9.34
CA ALA A 96 12.48 28.93 10.67
C ALA A 96 11.13 28.67 11.38
N ASN A 97 10.05 29.33 10.97
CA ASN A 97 8.77 29.31 11.67
C ASN A 97 7.61 28.88 10.75
N VAL A 98 7.49 27.58 10.51
CA VAL A 98 6.21 27.00 10.05
C VAL A 98 5.36 26.75 11.29
N PRO A 99 4.16 27.34 11.40
CA PRO A 99 3.28 27.09 12.53
C PRO A 99 2.88 25.62 12.56
N ASP A 100 2.91 25.05 13.74
CA ASP A 100 2.44 23.70 13.99
C ASP A 100 0.92 23.65 13.84
N ASN A 101 0.40 22.59 13.22
CA ASN A 101 -1.05 22.35 13.18
C ASN A 101 -1.63 22.02 14.57
N LEU A 102 -0.78 21.68 15.54
CA LEU A 102 -1.17 21.40 16.92
C LEU A 102 -0.44 22.33 17.89
N ASN A 103 -1.18 22.92 18.82
CA ASN A 103 -0.60 23.65 19.93
C ASN A 103 0.07 22.69 20.94
N LYS A 104 0.74 23.24 21.95
CA LYS A 104 1.49 22.45 22.95
C LYS A 104 0.57 21.52 23.76
N GLU A 105 -0.62 21.96 24.10
CA GLU A 105 -1.60 21.20 24.87
C GLU A 105 -2.19 20.06 24.05
N GLU A 106 -2.57 20.30 22.79
CA GLU A 106 -3.04 19.29 21.85
C GLU A 106 -1.98 18.22 21.58
N ARG A 107 -0.70 18.60 21.50
CA ARG A 107 0.41 17.63 21.40
C ARG A 107 0.55 16.78 22.66
N SER A 108 0.40 17.38 23.83
CA SER A 108 0.42 16.65 25.10
C SER A 108 -0.76 15.68 25.19
N ALA A 109 -1.97 16.15 24.84
CA ALA A 109 -3.19 15.34 24.81
C ALA A 109 -3.07 14.17 23.82
N LEU A 110 -2.51 14.41 22.62
CA LEU A 110 -2.25 13.36 21.63
C LEU A 110 -1.27 12.31 22.16
N GLN A 111 -0.24 12.73 22.90
CA GLN A 111 0.72 11.80 23.49
C GLN A 111 0.07 10.98 24.62
N SER A 112 -0.75 11.62 25.46
CA SER A 112 -1.55 10.94 26.48
C SER A 112 -2.49 9.91 25.85
N LEU A 113 -3.24 10.29 24.82
CA LEU A 113 -4.17 9.42 24.11
C LEU A 113 -3.49 8.21 23.47
N LYS A 114 -2.27 8.38 22.95
CA LYS A 114 -1.47 7.28 22.36
C LYS A 114 -0.94 6.27 23.39
N ASN A 115 -0.82 6.71 24.63
CA ASN A 115 -0.23 5.93 25.72
C ASN A 115 -1.29 5.19 26.53
N ARG A 116 -2.58 5.51 26.35
CA ARG A 116 -3.68 4.75 26.93
C ARG A 116 -3.70 3.32 26.41
N ASP A 117 -3.84 2.37 27.31
CA ASP A 117 -3.88 0.93 27.07
C ASP A 117 -5.26 0.31 27.37
N ASP A 118 -6.18 1.09 27.92
CA ASP A 118 -7.57 0.76 28.23
C ASP A 118 -8.53 0.99 27.05
N ILE A 119 -8.08 1.66 25.99
CA ILE A 119 -8.88 1.97 24.81
C ILE A 119 -8.28 1.45 23.52
N VAL A 120 -9.14 1.25 22.52
CA VAL A 120 -8.80 0.93 21.15
C VAL A 120 -9.40 1.98 20.22
N ILE A 121 -8.57 2.53 19.33
CA ILE A 121 -9.00 3.57 18.38
C ILE A 121 -8.99 2.99 16.96
N LYS A 122 -10.17 2.93 16.33
CA LYS A 122 -10.36 2.37 14.98
C LYS A 122 -11.08 3.35 14.06
N LYS A 123 -10.95 3.13 12.75
CA LYS A 123 -11.82 3.81 11.78
C LYS A 123 -13.20 3.17 11.85
N ALA A 124 -14.26 3.97 11.77
CA ALA A 124 -15.58 3.41 11.53
C ALA A 124 -15.64 2.75 10.15
N ASP A 125 -16.49 1.74 10.02
CA ASP A 125 -16.75 1.05 8.76
C ASP A 125 -17.33 1.97 7.68
N LYS A 126 -18.22 2.89 8.08
CA LYS A 126 -18.88 3.90 7.23
C LYS A 126 -18.86 5.28 7.92
N GLY A 127 -18.99 6.36 7.15
CA GLY A 127 -19.13 7.73 7.67
C GLY A 127 -17.83 8.52 7.89
N SER A 128 -16.68 7.96 7.49
CA SER A 128 -15.37 8.64 7.54
C SER A 128 -14.87 9.10 8.92
N THR A 129 -15.42 8.54 10.01
CA THR A 129 -15.08 8.91 11.39
C THR A 129 -14.08 7.96 12.07
N VAL A 130 -13.66 8.31 13.28
CA VAL A 130 -12.82 7.51 14.18
C VAL A 130 -13.65 7.17 15.42
N VAL A 131 -13.54 5.94 15.90
CA VAL A 131 -14.27 5.43 17.07
C VAL A 131 -13.27 5.09 18.17
N VAL A 132 -13.54 5.56 19.38
CA VAL A 132 -12.82 5.19 20.59
C VAL A 132 -13.66 4.14 21.30
N LEU A 133 -13.06 2.98 21.56
CA LEU A 133 -13.72 1.83 22.16
C LEU A 133 -13.00 1.43 23.43
N ASP A 134 -13.76 0.90 24.38
CA ASP A 134 -13.20 0.10 25.46
C ASP A 134 -12.47 -1.12 24.88
N LYS A 135 -11.25 -1.37 25.36
CA LYS A 135 -10.39 -2.43 24.80
C LYS A 135 -10.96 -3.83 25.05
N ASP A 136 -11.51 -4.08 26.22
CA ASP A 136 -12.01 -5.41 26.59
C ASP A 136 -13.26 -5.74 25.78
N LYS A 137 -14.16 -4.78 25.58
CA LYS A 137 -15.31 -4.95 24.67
C LYS A 137 -14.89 -5.19 23.23
N TYR A 138 -13.84 -4.53 22.75
CA TYR A 138 -13.32 -4.75 21.40
C TYR A 138 -12.74 -6.15 21.23
N ILE A 139 -11.99 -6.63 22.23
CA ILE A 139 -11.42 -7.97 22.25
C ILE A 139 -12.53 -9.03 22.30
N ALA A 140 -13.54 -8.82 23.14
CA ALA A 140 -14.70 -9.71 23.25
C ALA A 140 -15.47 -9.82 21.92
N GLU A 141 -15.74 -8.71 21.23
CA GLU A 141 -16.41 -8.72 19.93
C GLU A 141 -15.58 -9.45 18.86
N ALA A 142 -14.25 -9.34 18.90
CA ALA A 142 -13.39 -10.08 17.98
C ALA A 142 -13.41 -11.58 18.26
N HIS A 143 -13.32 -12.00 19.53
CA HIS A 143 -13.41 -13.41 19.90
C HIS A 143 -14.78 -14.00 19.57
N ARG A 144 -15.88 -13.23 19.71
CA ARG A 144 -17.23 -13.66 19.29
C ARG A 144 -17.29 -14.04 17.80
N GLN A 145 -16.52 -13.37 16.95
CA GLN A 145 -16.45 -13.69 15.52
C GLN A 145 -15.45 -14.84 15.24
N LEU A 146 -14.29 -14.81 15.91
CA LEU A 146 -13.25 -15.82 15.74
C LEU A 146 -13.60 -17.19 16.33
N SER A 147 -14.61 -17.26 17.22
CA SER A 147 -15.15 -18.51 17.77
C SER A 147 -16.10 -19.23 16.80
N ASP A 148 -16.41 -18.65 15.63
CA ASP A 148 -17.21 -19.32 14.62
C ASP A 148 -16.36 -20.33 13.83
N GLU A 149 -16.39 -21.58 14.29
CA GLU A 149 -15.63 -22.70 13.73
C GLU A 149 -16.01 -23.05 12.28
N ARG A 150 -17.09 -22.46 11.73
CA ARG A 150 -17.43 -22.60 10.30
C ARG A 150 -16.49 -21.81 9.40
N PHE A 151 -15.87 -20.75 9.93
CA PHE A 151 -15.04 -19.82 9.16
C PHE A 151 -13.61 -19.74 9.66
N TYR A 152 -13.38 -19.96 10.95
CA TYR A 152 -12.08 -19.78 11.59
C TYR A 152 -11.67 -21.00 12.40
N MET A 153 -10.37 -21.28 12.41
CA MET A 153 -9.76 -22.31 13.23
C MET A 153 -8.62 -21.69 14.03
N LYS A 154 -8.61 -21.90 15.34
CA LYS A 154 -7.49 -21.50 16.20
C LYS A 154 -6.31 -22.43 15.96
N LEU A 155 -5.10 -21.88 15.92
CA LEU A 155 -3.86 -22.61 15.72
C LEU A 155 -2.96 -22.54 16.96
N ASP A 156 -2.21 -23.61 17.22
CA ASP A 156 -1.24 -23.67 18.32
C ASP A 156 0.03 -22.86 18.02
N SER A 157 0.37 -22.66 16.75
CA SER A 157 1.58 -21.96 16.29
C SER A 157 1.39 -21.25 14.96
N ASP A 158 2.35 -20.41 14.59
CA ASP A 158 2.35 -19.66 13.33
C ASP A 158 2.78 -20.53 12.12
N PRO A 159 1.90 -20.83 11.14
CA PRO A 159 2.23 -21.64 9.97
C PRO A 159 2.84 -20.83 8.81
N THR A 160 3.15 -19.54 9.00
CA THR A 160 3.61 -18.64 7.92
C THR A 160 4.76 -19.23 7.09
N GLU A 161 5.70 -19.91 7.74
CA GLU A 161 6.89 -20.47 7.08
C GLU A 161 6.57 -21.68 6.21
N GLU A 162 5.69 -22.55 6.71
CA GLU A 162 5.19 -23.71 5.98
C GLU A 162 4.43 -23.27 4.72
N PHE A 163 3.58 -22.25 4.87
CA PHE A 163 2.83 -21.68 3.75
C PHE A 163 3.74 -20.98 2.74
N SER A 164 4.73 -20.21 3.20
CA SER A 164 5.76 -19.64 2.33
C SER A 164 6.47 -20.73 1.52
N ALA A 165 6.91 -21.82 2.15
CA ALA A 165 7.59 -22.93 1.47
C ALA A 165 6.70 -23.59 0.40
N THR A 166 5.42 -23.80 0.70
CA THR A 166 4.45 -24.41 -0.22
C THR A 166 4.19 -23.52 -1.44
N ILE A 167 4.09 -22.20 -1.23
CA ILE A 167 3.95 -21.22 -2.30
C ILE A 167 5.22 -21.17 -3.15
N THR A 168 6.40 -21.11 -2.54
CA THR A 168 7.68 -21.13 -3.26
C THR A 168 7.81 -22.37 -4.14
N LYS A 169 7.44 -23.56 -3.64
CA LYS A 169 7.43 -24.78 -4.45
C LYS A 169 6.55 -24.66 -5.70
N THR A 170 5.37 -24.07 -5.57
CA THR A 170 4.46 -23.84 -6.71
C THR A 170 5.07 -22.86 -7.72
N LEU A 171 5.71 -21.79 -7.23
CA LEU A 171 6.42 -20.83 -8.09
C LEU A 171 7.62 -21.46 -8.79
N ASP A 172 8.37 -22.35 -8.12
CA ASP A 172 9.49 -23.09 -8.72
C ASP A 172 9.02 -24.00 -9.86
N GLU A 173 7.88 -24.68 -9.69
CA GLU A 173 7.25 -25.49 -10.74
C GLU A 173 6.84 -24.63 -11.94
N MET A 174 6.19 -23.47 -11.69
CA MET A 174 5.81 -22.52 -12.74
C MET A 174 7.02 -21.96 -13.49
N TYR A 175 8.10 -21.64 -12.77
CA TYR A 175 9.35 -21.14 -13.33
C TYR A 175 10.03 -22.20 -14.21
N LYS A 176 10.14 -23.45 -13.72
CA LYS A 176 10.68 -24.59 -14.50
C LYS A 176 9.89 -24.87 -15.77
N LYS A 177 8.58 -24.63 -15.77
CA LYS A 177 7.69 -24.76 -16.93
C LYS A 177 7.77 -23.55 -17.88
N ASN A 178 8.58 -22.54 -17.58
CA ASN A 178 8.63 -21.26 -18.30
C ASN A 178 7.28 -20.52 -18.36
N GLU A 179 6.40 -20.74 -17.36
CA GLU A 179 5.11 -20.04 -17.29
C GLU A 179 5.26 -18.62 -16.71
N ILE A 180 6.35 -18.38 -15.96
CA ILE A 180 6.71 -17.09 -15.39
C ILE A 180 8.20 -16.82 -15.62
N GLY A 181 8.56 -15.56 -15.88
CA GLY A 181 9.96 -15.12 -16.00
C GLY A 181 10.55 -14.60 -14.68
N ASP A 182 11.86 -14.33 -14.68
CA ASP A 182 12.64 -13.96 -13.48
C ASP A 182 12.00 -12.84 -12.65
N ASN A 183 11.62 -11.72 -13.29
CA ASN A 183 11.04 -10.58 -12.58
C ASN A 183 9.74 -10.94 -11.84
N VAL A 184 8.91 -11.80 -12.45
CA VAL A 184 7.66 -12.26 -11.85
C VAL A 184 7.98 -13.20 -10.69
N TYR A 185 8.84 -14.19 -10.91
CA TYR A 185 9.27 -15.12 -9.86
C TYR A 185 9.83 -14.39 -8.64
N GLU A 186 10.80 -13.49 -8.83
CA GLU A 186 11.40 -12.70 -7.74
C GLU A 186 10.40 -11.80 -7.01
N THR A 187 9.38 -11.28 -7.72
CA THR A 187 8.35 -10.43 -7.11
C THR A 187 7.33 -11.24 -6.31
N LEU A 188 6.99 -12.45 -6.78
CA LEU A 188 5.97 -13.29 -6.17
C LEU A 188 6.51 -14.15 -5.03
N ASN A 189 7.80 -14.47 -5.03
CA ASN A 189 8.41 -15.36 -4.04
C ASN A 189 8.29 -14.78 -2.61
N PRO A 190 7.63 -15.49 -1.67
CA PRO A 190 7.36 -14.98 -0.33
C PRO A 190 8.62 -15.03 0.57
N ILE A 191 9.41 -13.96 0.54
CA ILE A 191 10.60 -13.79 1.38
C ILE A 191 10.29 -12.88 2.58
N ASP A 192 10.75 -13.27 3.78
CA ASP A 192 10.62 -12.49 5.02
C ASP A 192 9.15 -12.15 5.38
N CYS A 193 8.29 -13.15 5.27
CA CYS A 193 6.86 -13.01 5.49
C CYS A 193 6.49 -13.05 6.98
N ARG A 194 5.29 -12.55 7.28
CA ARG A 194 4.68 -12.55 8.61
C ARG A 194 3.18 -12.90 8.53
N PRO A 195 2.56 -13.36 9.62
CA PRO A 195 1.13 -13.66 9.63
C PRO A 195 0.31 -12.40 9.41
N GLY A 196 -0.87 -12.59 8.83
CA GLY A 196 -1.87 -11.54 8.65
C GLY A 196 -2.23 -10.89 9.99
N GLN A 197 -2.80 -9.69 9.93
CA GLN A 197 -3.21 -8.97 11.15
C GLN A 197 -4.71 -8.75 11.14
N PHE A 198 -5.42 -9.39 12.07
CA PHE A 198 -6.86 -9.23 12.20
C PHE A 198 -7.19 -7.95 12.97
N TYR A 199 -8.21 -7.25 12.50
CA TYR A 199 -8.81 -6.13 13.21
C TYR A 199 -10.23 -5.89 12.76
N LEU A 200 -11.03 -5.34 13.66
CA LEU A 200 -12.40 -4.92 13.41
C LEU A 200 -12.49 -3.43 13.03
N LEU A 201 -13.38 -3.11 12.10
CA LEU A 201 -13.92 -1.78 11.85
C LEU A 201 -15.35 -1.67 12.42
N PRO A 202 -15.63 -0.80 13.41
CA PRO A 202 -16.96 -0.73 14.01
C PRO A 202 -18.04 -0.25 13.03
N LYS A 203 -19.13 -1.01 12.92
CA LYS A 203 -20.32 -0.63 12.15
C LYS A 203 -21.25 0.23 13.00
N ILE A 204 -20.87 1.48 13.22
CA ILE A 204 -21.63 2.45 14.05
C ILE A 204 -23.07 2.75 13.58
N HIS A 205 -23.41 2.32 12.36
CA HIS A 205 -24.74 2.46 11.76
C HIS A 205 -25.65 1.24 12.02
N LYS A 206 -25.17 0.23 12.76
CA LYS A 206 -25.93 -0.97 13.11
C LYS A 206 -26.09 -1.07 14.62
N GLU A 207 -27.24 -1.59 15.04
CA GLU A 207 -27.49 -1.92 16.45
C GLU A 207 -26.41 -2.88 16.98
N GLY A 208 -26.00 -2.69 18.24
CA GLY A 208 -24.88 -3.42 18.85
C GLY A 208 -23.48 -3.06 18.32
N MET A 209 -23.37 -2.21 17.30
CA MET A 209 -22.12 -1.77 16.67
C MET A 209 -21.13 -2.92 16.34
N PRO A 210 -21.57 -4.00 15.67
CA PRO A 210 -20.70 -5.15 15.37
C PRO A 210 -19.48 -4.74 14.55
N GLY A 211 -18.38 -5.46 14.72
CA GLY A 211 -17.15 -5.24 13.96
C GLY A 211 -17.25 -5.81 12.53
N ARG A 212 -16.72 -5.10 11.52
CA ARG A 212 -16.35 -5.72 10.23
C ARG A 212 -14.96 -6.34 10.37
N PRO A 213 -14.79 -7.65 10.21
CA PRO A 213 -13.48 -8.30 10.28
C PRO A 213 -12.64 -7.96 9.06
N ILE A 214 -11.38 -7.59 9.27
CA ILE A 214 -10.41 -7.33 8.21
C ILE A 214 -9.11 -8.06 8.57
N VAL A 215 -8.54 -8.77 7.59
CA VAL A 215 -7.21 -9.38 7.70
C VAL A 215 -6.24 -8.60 6.83
N SER A 216 -5.28 -7.90 7.46
CA SER A 216 -4.24 -7.19 6.72
C SER A 216 -3.18 -8.18 6.21
N ALA A 217 -3.11 -8.35 4.89
CA ALA A 217 -2.12 -9.20 4.22
C ALA A 217 -0.76 -8.50 3.98
N ILE A 218 -0.46 -7.34 4.61
CA ILE A 218 0.80 -6.62 4.35
C ILE A 218 1.99 -7.43 4.89
N GLY A 219 2.86 -7.89 3.98
CA GLY A 219 4.00 -8.76 4.29
C GLY A 219 3.60 -10.22 4.47
N HIS A 220 2.39 -10.61 4.08
CA HIS A 220 1.90 -11.98 4.18
C HIS A 220 2.37 -12.84 3.00
N PRO A 221 2.55 -14.18 3.15
CA PRO A 221 2.97 -15.05 2.05
C PRO A 221 2.07 -14.95 0.81
N THR A 222 0.76 -14.76 1.02
CA THR A 222 -0.22 -14.70 -0.08
C THR A 222 -0.38 -13.30 -0.71
N GLU A 223 0.27 -12.25 -0.19
CA GLU A 223 0.03 -10.85 -0.63
C GLU A 223 0.28 -10.65 -2.13
N LYS A 224 1.41 -11.17 -2.62
CA LYS A 224 1.89 -10.95 -3.99
C LYS A 224 1.20 -11.87 -4.98
N ILE A 225 1.03 -13.14 -4.63
CA ILE A 225 0.29 -14.08 -5.46
C ILE A 225 -1.19 -13.68 -5.56
N SER A 226 -1.79 -13.10 -4.52
CA SER A 226 -3.14 -12.54 -4.62
C SER A 226 -3.21 -11.38 -5.60
N GLU A 227 -2.21 -10.51 -5.66
CA GLU A 227 -2.16 -9.43 -6.66
C GLU A 227 -2.10 -10.01 -8.07
N TYR A 228 -1.31 -11.07 -8.23
CA TYR A 228 -1.09 -11.75 -9.50
C TYR A 228 -2.36 -12.44 -10.00
N ILE A 229 -3.10 -13.12 -9.13
CA ILE A 229 -4.39 -13.71 -9.46
C ILE A 229 -5.41 -12.65 -9.85
N ASP A 230 -5.46 -11.52 -9.13
CA ASP A 230 -6.36 -10.40 -9.48
C ASP A 230 -6.11 -9.87 -10.90
N LEU A 231 -4.84 -9.76 -11.32
CA LEU A 231 -4.46 -9.38 -12.68
C LEU A 231 -5.09 -10.32 -13.74
N HIS A 232 -5.11 -11.62 -13.46
CA HIS A 232 -5.65 -12.64 -14.37
C HIS A 232 -7.18 -12.79 -14.29
N LEU A 233 -7.83 -12.31 -13.24
CA LEU A 233 -9.29 -12.34 -13.11
C LEU A 233 -9.97 -11.08 -13.64
N ARG A 234 -9.36 -9.90 -13.43
CA ARG A 234 -9.99 -8.59 -13.73
C ARG A 234 -10.53 -8.45 -15.17
N PRO A 235 -9.82 -8.88 -16.23
CA PRO A 235 -10.35 -8.78 -17.60
C PRO A 235 -11.61 -9.60 -17.86
N HIS A 236 -11.86 -10.64 -17.06
CA HIS A 236 -13.06 -11.47 -17.15
C HIS A 236 -14.21 -10.86 -16.35
N VAL A 237 -13.92 -10.21 -15.23
CA VAL A 237 -14.92 -9.48 -14.42
C VAL A 237 -15.59 -8.38 -15.24
N GLU A 238 -14.79 -7.58 -15.96
CA GLU A 238 -15.29 -6.46 -16.77
C GLU A 238 -16.18 -6.91 -17.95
N LYS A 239 -16.15 -8.20 -18.31
CA LYS A 239 -16.97 -8.79 -19.38
C LYS A 239 -18.27 -9.43 -18.88
N LEU A 240 -18.49 -9.50 -17.56
CA LEU A 240 -19.72 -10.06 -17.02
C LEU A 240 -20.92 -9.17 -17.38
N PRO A 241 -22.06 -9.73 -17.83
CA PRO A 241 -23.24 -8.93 -18.18
C PRO A 241 -23.76 -8.06 -17.03
N SER A 242 -23.69 -8.58 -15.80
CA SER A 242 -24.14 -7.90 -14.59
C SER A 242 -23.15 -6.87 -14.06
N TYR A 243 -21.91 -6.82 -14.54
CA TYR A 243 -20.87 -6.01 -13.91
C TYR A 243 -21.15 -4.51 -13.99
N LEU A 244 -21.04 -3.83 -12.84
CA LEU A 244 -20.95 -2.38 -12.73
C LEU A 244 -19.57 -1.95 -12.25
N LYS A 245 -18.98 -0.99 -12.97
CA LYS A 245 -17.67 -0.42 -12.61
C LYS A 245 -17.76 0.60 -11.48
N ASP A 246 -18.71 1.53 -11.57
CA ASP A 246 -18.93 2.61 -10.60
C ASP A 246 -20.29 3.29 -10.87
N THR A 247 -20.63 4.31 -10.09
CA THR A 247 -21.88 5.09 -10.23
C THR A 247 -22.10 5.68 -11.62
N THR A 248 -21.02 6.07 -12.32
CA THR A 248 -21.11 6.63 -13.67
C THR A 248 -21.53 5.54 -14.66
N ASP A 249 -20.99 4.33 -14.50
CA ASP A 249 -21.38 3.16 -15.31
C ASP A 249 -22.84 2.78 -15.06
N TYR A 250 -23.30 2.84 -13.81
CA TYR A 250 -24.70 2.60 -13.46
C TYR A 250 -25.65 3.60 -14.15
N ILE A 251 -25.35 4.90 -14.07
CA ILE A 251 -26.14 5.94 -14.75
C ILE A 251 -26.17 5.71 -16.26
N ASN A 252 -25.03 5.35 -16.87
CA ASN A 252 -24.93 5.11 -18.31
C ASN A 252 -25.67 3.85 -18.79
N LYS A 253 -25.73 2.80 -17.94
CA LYS A 253 -26.42 1.54 -18.25
C LYS A 253 -27.91 1.57 -17.93
N THR A 254 -28.37 2.55 -17.16
CA THR A 254 -29.79 2.73 -16.88
C THR A 254 -30.49 3.17 -18.17
N PRO A 255 -31.56 2.48 -18.59
CA PRO A 255 -32.23 2.78 -19.85
C PRO A 255 -32.78 4.21 -19.87
N SER A 256 -32.63 4.88 -21.01
CA SER A 256 -33.23 6.18 -21.30
C SER A 256 -34.66 6.10 -21.84
N THR A 257 -35.13 4.88 -22.12
CA THR A 257 -36.49 4.59 -22.59
C THR A 257 -37.49 4.67 -21.46
N ASP A 258 -38.73 5.00 -21.81
CA ASP A 258 -39.83 5.05 -20.86
C ASP A 258 -40.13 3.64 -20.33
N LEU A 259 -39.90 3.46 -19.04
CA LEU A 259 -40.30 2.29 -18.25
C LEU A 259 -41.82 2.34 -18.03
N PRO A 260 -42.50 1.19 -17.95
CA PRO A 260 -43.90 1.16 -17.54
C PRO A 260 -44.11 1.82 -16.17
N ASP A 261 -45.21 2.55 -15.98
CA ASP A 261 -45.50 3.25 -14.71
C ASP A 261 -45.61 2.31 -13.50
N HIS A 262 -45.90 1.03 -13.72
CA HIS A 262 -45.96 0.00 -12.67
C HIS A 262 -44.61 -0.68 -12.41
N THR A 263 -43.51 -0.16 -12.96
CA THR A 263 -42.17 -0.72 -12.75
C THR A 263 -41.77 -0.60 -11.28
N LEU A 264 -41.43 -1.72 -10.66
CA LEU A 264 -40.84 -1.74 -9.33
C LEU A 264 -39.32 -1.57 -9.44
N LEU A 265 -38.78 -0.67 -8.61
CA LEU A 265 -37.34 -0.49 -8.42
C LEU A 265 -36.92 -1.38 -7.25
N VAL A 266 -36.05 -2.35 -7.52
CA VAL A 266 -35.66 -3.34 -6.52
C VAL A 266 -34.16 -3.32 -6.32
N THR A 267 -33.73 -3.29 -5.07
CA THR A 267 -32.33 -3.50 -4.68
C THR A 267 -32.21 -4.80 -3.90
N MET A 268 -31.11 -5.52 -4.13
CA MET A 268 -30.78 -6.74 -3.40
C MET A 268 -29.35 -6.63 -2.86
N ASP A 269 -29.12 -7.06 -1.63
CA ASP A 269 -27.78 -7.15 -1.01
C ASP A 269 -27.45 -8.61 -0.73
N VAL A 270 -26.26 -9.05 -1.18
CA VAL A 270 -25.77 -10.40 -0.91
C VAL A 270 -25.23 -10.48 0.52
N THR A 271 -25.90 -11.28 1.35
CA THR A 271 -25.56 -11.37 2.76
C THR A 271 -24.16 -11.97 2.96
N SER A 272 -23.24 -11.14 3.45
CA SER A 272 -21.86 -11.53 3.79
C SER A 272 -21.13 -12.27 2.66
N LEU A 273 -21.22 -11.74 1.44
CA LEU A 273 -20.73 -12.37 0.20
C LEU A 273 -19.39 -13.09 0.38
N TYR A 274 -18.33 -12.39 0.79
CA TYR A 274 -16.99 -12.98 0.85
C TYR A 274 -16.88 -14.20 1.78
N THR A 275 -17.56 -14.21 2.93
CA THR A 275 -17.47 -15.32 3.87
C THR A 275 -18.26 -16.54 3.41
N ASN A 276 -19.29 -16.34 2.57
CA ASN A 276 -20.23 -17.37 2.18
C ASN A 276 -19.93 -18.04 0.84
N ILE A 277 -18.88 -17.63 0.11
CA ILE A 277 -18.44 -18.30 -1.12
C ILE A 277 -17.71 -19.61 -0.76
N PRO A 278 -18.23 -20.78 -1.16
CA PRO A 278 -17.50 -22.03 -0.98
C PRO A 278 -16.25 -22.06 -1.85
N HIS A 279 -15.12 -22.51 -1.29
CA HIS A 279 -13.83 -22.51 -1.99
C HIS A 279 -13.90 -23.26 -3.32
N ASP A 280 -14.41 -24.49 -3.31
CA ASP A 280 -14.44 -25.37 -4.49
C ASP A 280 -15.26 -24.74 -5.63
N GLU A 281 -16.43 -24.18 -5.31
CA GLU A 281 -17.29 -23.57 -6.32
C GLU A 281 -16.70 -22.28 -6.91
N GLY A 282 -16.06 -21.46 -6.07
CA GLY A 282 -15.40 -20.24 -6.54
C GLY A 282 -14.12 -20.53 -7.32
N ILE A 283 -13.34 -21.55 -6.94
CA ILE A 283 -12.18 -22.03 -7.70
C ILE A 283 -12.64 -22.51 -9.09
N GLU A 284 -13.70 -23.32 -9.14
CA GLU A 284 -14.25 -23.82 -10.39
C GLU A 284 -14.76 -22.68 -11.29
N ALA A 285 -15.42 -21.67 -10.71
CA ALA A 285 -15.83 -20.49 -11.46
C ALA A 285 -14.64 -19.73 -12.09
N CYS A 286 -13.52 -19.62 -11.37
CA CYS A 286 -12.29 -19.04 -11.90
C CYS A 286 -11.65 -19.90 -13.00
N ARG A 287 -11.65 -21.23 -12.81
CA ARG A 287 -11.15 -22.19 -13.80
C ARG A 287 -11.93 -22.08 -15.12
N GLU A 288 -13.27 -22.07 -15.08
CA GLU A 288 -14.12 -21.90 -16.26
C GLU A 288 -13.80 -20.66 -17.11
N VAL A 289 -13.39 -19.55 -16.48
CA VAL A 289 -13.05 -18.32 -17.22
C VAL A 289 -11.62 -18.33 -17.74
N TRP A 290 -10.69 -18.95 -17.02
CA TRP A 290 -9.30 -19.09 -17.45
C TRP A 290 -9.14 -20.08 -18.60
N ASP A 291 -9.93 -21.15 -18.65
CA ASP A 291 -9.92 -22.11 -19.77
C ASP A 291 -10.39 -21.49 -21.09
N ARG A 292 -11.15 -20.39 -21.03
CA ARG A 292 -11.59 -19.63 -22.21
C ARG A 292 -10.54 -18.64 -22.72
N ARG A 293 -9.40 -18.49 -22.05
CA ARG A 293 -8.33 -17.61 -22.52
C ARG A 293 -7.73 -18.18 -23.82
N SER A 294 -7.45 -17.29 -24.78
CA SER A 294 -6.71 -17.65 -25.99
C SER A 294 -5.26 -18.02 -25.69
N ILE A 295 -4.67 -17.40 -24.66
CA ILE A 295 -3.31 -17.67 -24.20
C ILE A 295 -3.38 -18.36 -22.85
N GLN A 296 -2.91 -19.60 -22.81
CA GLN A 296 -2.90 -20.47 -21.61
C GLN A 296 -1.56 -20.43 -20.87
N VAL A 297 -0.87 -19.28 -20.90
CA VAL A 297 0.38 -19.07 -20.17
C VAL A 297 0.22 -17.83 -19.28
N PRO A 298 0.32 -17.96 -17.94
CA PRO A 298 0.44 -19.22 -17.18
C PRO A 298 -0.78 -20.14 -17.38
N SER A 299 -0.58 -21.45 -17.13
CA SER A 299 -1.63 -22.45 -17.31
C SER A 299 -2.77 -22.26 -16.30
N THR A 300 -3.99 -22.66 -16.67
CA THR A 300 -5.14 -22.63 -15.75
C THR A 300 -4.84 -23.40 -14.47
N GLU A 301 -4.13 -24.52 -14.57
CA GLU A 301 -3.75 -25.33 -13.41
C GLU A 301 -2.83 -24.57 -12.45
N SER A 302 -1.79 -23.90 -12.96
CA SER A 302 -0.90 -23.09 -12.12
C SER A 302 -1.62 -21.90 -11.47
N LEU A 303 -2.51 -21.21 -12.21
CA LEU A 303 -3.33 -20.14 -11.65
C LEU A 303 -4.30 -20.67 -10.58
N THR A 304 -4.87 -21.85 -10.79
CA THR A 304 -5.75 -22.51 -9.82
C THR A 304 -4.99 -22.83 -8.53
N LYS A 305 -3.79 -23.43 -8.62
CA LYS A 305 -2.96 -23.72 -7.44
C LYS A 305 -2.60 -22.45 -6.67
N LEU A 306 -2.25 -21.37 -7.36
CA LEU A 306 -1.98 -20.09 -6.70
C LEU A 306 -3.24 -19.50 -6.03
N LEU A 307 -4.41 -19.63 -6.64
CA LEU A 307 -5.69 -19.23 -6.04
C LEU A 307 -6.00 -20.07 -4.78
N GLU A 308 -5.78 -21.38 -4.83
CA GLU A 308 -5.93 -22.27 -3.67
C GLU A 308 -5.04 -21.85 -2.52
N HIS A 309 -3.77 -21.50 -2.77
CA HIS A 309 -2.88 -20.97 -1.73
C HIS A 309 -3.41 -19.67 -1.13
N VAL A 310 -3.96 -18.76 -1.94
CA VAL A 310 -4.56 -17.52 -1.42
C VAL A 310 -5.74 -17.79 -0.49
N LEU A 311 -6.57 -18.80 -0.80
CA LEU A 311 -7.76 -19.17 -0.02
C LEU A 311 -7.41 -19.98 1.24
N LYS A 312 -6.49 -20.95 1.13
CA LYS A 312 -6.20 -21.93 2.18
C LYS A 312 -5.04 -21.56 3.09
N CYS A 313 -4.06 -20.77 2.61
CA CYS A 313 -2.90 -20.35 3.40
C CYS A 313 -3.11 -18.98 4.08
N ASN A 314 -4.33 -18.69 4.54
CA ASN A 314 -4.71 -17.39 5.06
C ASN A 314 -4.65 -17.34 6.60
N ASN A 315 -3.43 -17.44 7.14
CA ASN A 315 -3.19 -17.36 8.58
C ASN A 315 -3.04 -15.91 9.06
N PHE A 316 -3.50 -15.65 10.27
CA PHE A 316 -3.40 -14.33 10.88
C PHE A 316 -3.31 -14.41 12.39
N MET A 317 -2.97 -13.28 12.99
CA MET A 317 -2.85 -13.12 14.43
C MET A 317 -3.85 -12.08 14.95
N PHE A 318 -4.40 -12.36 16.12
CA PHE A 318 -5.19 -11.42 16.91
C PHE A 318 -4.84 -11.57 18.39
N ASN A 319 -4.51 -10.46 19.07
CA ASN A 319 -4.25 -10.44 20.51
C ASN A 319 -3.23 -11.50 20.98
N GLY A 320 -2.15 -11.72 20.21
CA GLY A 320 -1.12 -12.73 20.49
C GLY A 320 -1.49 -14.18 20.13
N GLU A 321 -2.69 -14.44 19.62
CA GLU A 321 -3.14 -15.78 19.23
C GLU A 321 -3.18 -15.96 17.70
N HIS A 322 -2.98 -17.20 17.25
CA HIS A 322 -2.92 -17.57 15.84
C HIS A 322 -4.22 -18.22 15.36
N TYR A 323 -4.63 -17.88 14.13
CA TYR A 323 -5.85 -18.36 13.52
C TYR A 323 -5.63 -18.63 12.02
N LEU A 324 -6.45 -19.53 11.47
CA LEU A 324 -6.59 -19.79 10.05
C LEU A 324 -8.03 -19.50 9.63
N GLN A 325 -8.23 -18.78 8.52
CA GLN A 325 -9.53 -18.75 7.88
C GLN A 325 -9.68 -19.99 6.99
N ILE A 326 -10.71 -20.80 7.26
CA ILE A 326 -10.93 -22.09 6.59
C ILE A 326 -12.07 -22.06 5.58
N ASN A 327 -12.89 -21.02 5.57
CA ASN A 327 -13.99 -20.87 4.63
C ASN A 327 -14.19 -19.41 4.18
N GLY A 328 -14.73 -19.24 2.98
CA GLY A 328 -14.84 -17.96 2.30
C GLY A 328 -13.49 -17.31 2.03
N THR A 329 -13.52 -16.03 1.70
CA THR A 329 -12.34 -15.25 1.34
C THR A 329 -12.09 -14.15 2.36
N ALA A 330 -10.84 -13.96 2.79
CA ALA A 330 -10.49 -12.85 3.68
C ALA A 330 -10.80 -11.49 3.07
N MET A 331 -11.49 -10.66 3.85
CA MET A 331 -11.58 -9.24 3.58
C MET A 331 -10.20 -8.60 3.78
N GLY A 332 -9.59 -8.11 2.70
CA GLY A 332 -8.26 -7.51 2.70
C GLY A 332 -7.30 -8.13 1.67
N THR A 333 -7.64 -9.30 1.14
CA THR A 333 -6.94 -9.94 0.02
C THR A 333 -7.25 -9.21 -1.30
N LYS A 334 -6.23 -9.02 -2.15
CA LYS A 334 -6.36 -8.17 -3.36
C LYS A 334 -7.30 -8.75 -4.41
N MET A 335 -7.33 -10.08 -4.55
CA MET A 335 -8.17 -10.76 -5.54
C MET A 335 -9.62 -10.95 -5.09
N ALA A 336 -9.94 -10.69 -3.82
CA ALA A 336 -11.25 -10.99 -3.25
C ALA A 336 -12.41 -10.36 -4.05
N PRO A 337 -12.35 -9.07 -4.47
CA PRO A 337 -13.40 -8.47 -5.28
C PRO A 337 -13.57 -9.16 -6.64
N SER A 338 -12.48 -9.47 -7.34
CA SER A 338 -12.58 -10.13 -8.64
C SER A 338 -13.05 -11.58 -8.53
N TYR A 339 -12.55 -12.32 -7.54
CA TYR A 339 -13.01 -13.68 -7.24
C TYR A 339 -14.51 -13.73 -6.95
N ALA A 340 -15.02 -12.85 -6.09
CA ALA A 340 -16.45 -12.80 -5.78
C ALA A 340 -17.29 -12.42 -7.00
N ASN A 341 -16.82 -11.49 -7.85
CA ASN A 341 -17.53 -11.14 -9.08
C ASN A 341 -17.62 -12.31 -10.06
N ILE A 342 -16.55 -13.09 -10.22
CA ILE A 342 -16.54 -14.26 -11.12
C ILE A 342 -17.47 -15.35 -10.60
N PHE A 343 -17.42 -15.67 -9.30
CA PHE A 343 -18.34 -16.61 -8.68
C PHE A 343 -19.80 -16.16 -8.86
N MET A 344 -20.10 -14.90 -8.52
CA MET A 344 -21.45 -14.35 -8.66
C MET A 344 -21.89 -14.35 -10.12
N GLY A 345 -21.03 -14.00 -11.08
CA GLY A 345 -21.38 -14.04 -12.50
C GLY A 345 -21.81 -15.43 -12.99
N ARG A 346 -21.15 -16.50 -12.49
CA ARG A 346 -21.56 -17.90 -12.76
C ARG A 346 -22.91 -18.23 -12.11
N LEU A 347 -23.09 -17.85 -10.84
CA LEU A 347 -24.33 -18.07 -10.09
C LEU A 347 -25.52 -17.35 -10.73
N GLU A 348 -25.36 -16.06 -11.03
CA GLU A 348 -26.36 -15.19 -11.64
C GLU A 348 -26.81 -15.71 -13.01
N ARG A 349 -25.86 -16.11 -13.86
CA ARG A 349 -26.16 -16.71 -15.16
C ARG A 349 -27.10 -17.90 -15.00
N ASN A 350 -26.79 -18.81 -14.07
CA ASN A 350 -27.58 -20.01 -13.87
C ASN A 350 -28.93 -19.73 -13.20
N LEU A 351 -28.96 -18.80 -12.24
CA LEU A 351 -30.16 -18.36 -11.53
C LEU A 351 -31.15 -17.73 -12.51
N LEU A 352 -30.71 -16.73 -13.28
CA LEU A 352 -31.56 -16.01 -14.23
C LEU A 352 -32.04 -16.89 -15.38
N LEU A 353 -31.22 -17.85 -15.83
CA LEU A 353 -31.63 -18.81 -16.86
C LEU A 353 -32.77 -19.72 -16.37
N LYS A 354 -32.74 -20.16 -15.12
CA LYS A 354 -33.70 -21.10 -14.53
C LYS A 354 -34.89 -20.44 -13.81
N ALA A 355 -34.83 -19.13 -13.58
CA ALA A 355 -35.88 -18.41 -12.87
C ALA A 355 -37.22 -18.48 -13.62
N PRO A 356 -38.35 -18.66 -12.91
CA PRO A 356 -39.68 -18.73 -13.51
C PRO A 356 -40.09 -17.41 -14.16
N PHE A 357 -39.65 -16.30 -13.56
CA PHE A 357 -39.84 -14.94 -14.04
C PHE A 357 -38.50 -14.23 -14.02
N ARG A 358 -38.32 -13.24 -14.90
CA ARG A 358 -37.04 -12.55 -15.06
C ARG A 358 -37.21 -11.04 -14.89
N PRO A 359 -36.23 -10.37 -14.26
CA PRO A 359 -36.21 -8.93 -14.21
C PRO A 359 -35.91 -8.35 -15.60
N LEU A 360 -36.33 -7.09 -15.81
CA LEU A 360 -36.03 -6.34 -17.02
C LEU A 360 -34.54 -6.02 -17.14
N SER A 361 -33.89 -5.72 -16.01
CA SER A 361 -32.46 -5.46 -15.90
C SER A 361 -31.86 -6.16 -14.68
N TRP A 362 -30.56 -6.45 -14.72
CA TRP A 362 -29.83 -6.99 -13.57
C TRP A 362 -28.40 -6.44 -13.56
N LEU A 363 -28.16 -5.48 -12.68
CA LEU A 363 -26.87 -4.78 -12.57
C LEU A 363 -26.31 -4.97 -11.16
N ARG A 364 -25.03 -5.31 -11.05
CA ARG A 364 -24.39 -5.64 -9.78
C ARG A 364 -23.07 -4.90 -9.60
N PHE A 365 -22.95 -4.24 -8.46
CA PHE A 365 -21.70 -3.71 -7.93
C PHE A 365 -21.26 -4.56 -6.72
N ILE A 366 -20.39 -5.54 -6.98
CA ILE A 366 -19.91 -6.50 -5.96
C ILE A 366 -21.06 -7.26 -5.30
N ASP A 367 -21.53 -6.82 -4.12
CA ASP A 367 -22.60 -7.39 -3.28
C ASP A 367 -23.95 -6.69 -3.47
N ASP A 368 -23.95 -5.45 -3.94
CA ASP A 368 -25.16 -4.66 -4.20
C ASP A 368 -25.70 -4.93 -5.61
N ILE A 369 -26.96 -5.32 -5.73
CA ILE A 369 -27.68 -5.57 -6.99
C ILE A 369 -28.82 -4.58 -7.13
N GLU A 370 -29.01 -4.10 -8.34
CA GLU A 370 -30.15 -3.28 -8.76
C GLU A 370 -30.86 -3.97 -9.92
N MET A 371 -32.18 -4.03 -9.83
CA MET A 371 -33.01 -4.58 -10.90
C MET A 371 -34.31 -3.77 -11.08
N LYS A 372 -34.73 -3.65 -12.34
CA LYS A 372 -36.06 -3.17 -12.71
C LYS A 372 -36.99 -4.36 -12.91
N TRP A 373 -38.17 -4.29 -12.31
CA TRP A 373 -39.16 -5.36 -12.37
C TRP A 373 -40.49 -4.83 -12.93
N VAL A 374 -40.98 -5.44 -14.01
CA VAL A 374 -42.17 -4.97 -14.73
C VAL A 374 -43.37 -5.92 -14.62
N GLU A 375 -43.19 -7.06 -13.94
CA GLU A 375 -44.28 -7.99 -13.67
C GLU A 375 -44.99 -7.63 -12.35
N CYS A 376 -46.08 -8.33 -12.02
CA CYS A 376 -46.77 -8.10 -10.76
C CYS A 376 -45.90 -8.47 -9.54
N ARG A 377 -46.29 -7.94 -8.37
CA ARG A 377 -45.58 -8.13 -7.11
C ARG A 377 -45.51 -9.59 -6.66
N ASP A 378 -46.56 -10.37 -6.89
CA ASP A 378 -46.58 -11.80 -6.53
C ASP A 378 -45.47 -12.57 -7.26
N ARG A 379 -45.28 -12.29 -8.56
CA ARG A 379 -44.20 -12.88 -9.36
C ARG A 379 -42.81 -12.44 -8.88
N LEU A 380 -42.69 -11.21 -8.38
CA LEU A 380 -41.45 -10.74 -7.76
C LEU A 380 -41.16 -11.52 -6.48
N GLU A 381 -42.15 -11.74 -5.63
CA GLU A 381 -42.01 -12.51 -4.39
C GLU A 381 -41.64 -13.98 -4.69
N GLU A 382 -42.24 -14.59 -5.71
CA GLU A 382 -41.85 -15.91 -6.21
C GLU A 382 -40.39 -15.94 -6.69
N PHE A 383 -39.96 -14.93 -7.46
CA PHE A 383 -38.58 -14.80 -7.90
C PHE A 383 -37.61 -14.65 -6.73
N ILE A 384 -37.94 -13.84 -5.72
CA ILE A 384 -37.10 -13.63 -4.54
C ILE A 384 -36.96 -14.93 -3.73
N SER A 385 -38.06 -15.67 -3.56
CA SER A 385 -38.07 -16.98 -2.91
C SER A 385 -37.22 -18.00 -3.68
N PHE A 386 -37.35 -18.02 -5.01
CA PHE A 386 -36.52 -18.84 -5.89
C PHE A 386 -35.03 -18.46 -5.76
N ALA A 387 -34.68 -17.18 -5.84
CA ALA A 387 -33.31 -16.70 -5.73
C ALA A 387 -32.67 -17.08 -4.39
N ASN A 388 -33.42 -16.96 -3.29
CA ASN A 388 -32.97 -17.34 -1.96
C ASN A 388 -32.93 -18.86 -1.71
N SER A 389 -33.63 -19.67 -2.50
CA SER A 389 -33.52 -21.15 -2.45
C SER A 389 -32.48 -21.71 -3.43
N PHE A 390 -32.02 -20.91 -4.40
CA PHE A 390 -31.16 -21.34 -5.49
C PHE A 390 -29.78 -21.86 -5.04
N HIS A 391 -29.20 -21.26 -4.00
CA HIS A 391 -27.88 -21.63 -3.47
C HIS A 391 -27.93 -21.80 -1.96
N GLN A 392 -27.21 -22.78 -1.42
CA GLN A 392 -27.25 -23.11 0.01
C GLN A 392 -26.72 -21.95 0.87
N SER A 393 -25.56 -21.39 0.53
CA SER A 393 -24.88 -20.36 1.33
C SER A 393 -25.11 -18.90 0.91
N ILE A 394 -25.59 -18.66 -0.32
CA ILE A 394 -25.74 -17.31 -0.87
C ILE A 394 -27.20 -16.90 -0.75
N LYS A 395 -27.44 -15.83 -0.01
CA LYS A 395 -28.76 -15.30 0.30
C LYS A 395 -28.81 -13.81 0.02
N PHE A 396 -30.00 -13.31 -0.28
CA PHE A 396 -30.28 -11.94 -0.68
C PHE A 396 -31.28 -11.32 0.27
N THR A 397 -30.95 -10.14 0.81
CA THR A 397 -31.94 -9.23 1.39
C THR A 397 -32.45 -8.29 0.32
N VAL A 398 -33.75 -7.98 0.32
CA VAL A 398 -34.40 -7.26 -0.79
C VAL A 398 -35.16 -6.05 -0.27
N GLU A 399 -35.00 -4.92 -0.92
CA GLU A 399 -35.83 -3.72 -0.74
C GLU A 399 -36.58 -3.44 -2.04
N ILE A 400 -37.90 -3.26 -1.93
CA ILE A 400 -38.81 -3.08 -3.07
C ILE A 400 -39.45 -1.70 -2.93
N SER A 401 -39.36 -0.91 -4.00
CA SER A 401 -39.97 0.41 -4.06
C SER A 401 -40.74 0.61 -5.37
N ASP A 402 -41.82 1.37 -5.31
CA ASP A 402 -42.65 1.77 -6.46
C ASP A 402 -42.18 3.07 -7.11
N SER A 403 -41.35 3.84 -6.42
CA SER A 403 -41.08 5.23 -6.78
C SER A 403 -39.60 5.60 -6.68
N GLU A 404 -38.93 5.20 -5.60
CA GLU A 404 -37.55 5.62 -5.33
C GLU A 404 -36.71 4.52 -4.68
N ASN A 405 -35.50 4.28 -5.17
CA ASN A 405 -34.52 3.41 -4.52
C ASN A 405 -33.15 4.09 -4.36
N ILE A 406 -32.38 3.61 -3.39
CA ILE A 406 -31.00 4.04 -3.16
C ILE A 406 -30.08 2.96 -3.70
N PHE A 407 -29.16 3.34 -4.59
CA PHE A 407 -28.14 2.45 -5.12
C PHE A 407 -26.83 3.19 -5.32
N LEU A 408 -25.72 2.64 -4.82
CA LEU A 408 -24.41 3.31 -4.79
C LEU A 408 -24.47 4.71 -4.15
N ASP A 409 -24.13 5.74 -4.93
CA ASP A 409 -24.12 7.15 -4.53
C ASP A 409 -25.37 7.89 -5.03
N THR A 410 -26.39 7.19 -5.48
CA THR A 410 -27.57 7.79 -6.10
C THR A 410 -28.86 7.41 -5.40
N THR A 411 -29.76 8.38 -5.37
CA THR A 411 -31.19 8.15 -5.22
C THR A 411 -31.78 8.17 -6.63
N SER A 412 -32.45 7.09 -7.01
CA SER A 412 -33.06 6.91 -8.34
C SER A 412 -34.57 6.94 -8.20
N THR A 413 -35.21 7.90 -8.86
CA THR A 413 -36.65 8.14 -8.76
C THR A 413 -37.32 7.92 -10.12
N LEU A 414 -38.38 7.12 -10.17
CA LEU A 414 -39.19 6.90 -11.37
C LEU A 414 -40.22 8.02 -11.52
N ILE A 415 -40.09 8.84 -12.57
CA ILE A 415 -40.97 9.98 -12.87
C ILE A 415 -41.40 9.88 -14.33
N GLY A 416 -42.70 9.61 -14.56
CA GLY A 416 -43.27 9.54 -15.92
C GLY A 416 -42.52 8.58 -16.84
N GLY A 417 -42.25 7.36 -16.35
CA GLY A 417 -41.47 6.33 -17.04
C GLY A 417 -39.96 6.55 -17.07
N LYS A 418 -39.41 7.66 -16.58
CA LYS A 418 -37.97 7.94 -16.64
C LYS A 418 -37.32 7.90 -15.26
N ILE A 419 -36.06 7.45 -15.21
CA ILE A 419 -35.27 7.49 -13.98
C ILE A 419 -34.56 8.83 -13.86
N GLU A 420 -34.93 9.61 -12.84
CA GLU A 420 -34.17 10.78 -12.38
C GLU A 420 -33.17 10.36 -11.31
N PHE A 421 -31.94 10.89 -11.37
CA PHE A 421 -30.89 10.63 -10.38
C PHE A 421 -30.64 11.86 -9.53
N ASN A 422 -30.56 11.67 -8.22
CA ASN A 422 -30.07 12.65 -7.25
C ASN A 422 -28.86 12.08 -6.46
N LEU A 423 -28.04 12.95 -5.87
CA LEU A 423 -26.96 12.53 -4.98
C LEU A 423 -27.54 11.91 -3.70
N HIS A 424 -27.13 10.68 -3.39
CA HIS A 424 -27.39 10.09 -2.09
C HIS A 424 -26.18 10.27 -1.14
N THR A 425 -26.45 10.70 0.09
CA THR A 425 -25.47 10.72 1.18
C THR A 425 -26.03 9.96 2.37
N LYS A 426 -25.26 8.99 2.89
CA LYS A 426 -25.68 8.21 4.06
C LYS A 426 -25.83 9.12 5.28
N PRO A 427 -26.82 8.88 6.17
CA PRO A 427 -27.00 9.68 7.39
C PRO A 427 -25.77 9.73 8.31
N THR A 428 -24.90 8.72 8.24
CA THR A 428 -23.65 8.66 9.01
C THR A 428 -22.49 9.46 8.42
N ASP A 429 -22.64 10.07 7.24
CA ASP A 429 -21.58 10.90 6.66
C ASP A 429 -21.35 12.15 7.51
N SER A 430 -20.14 12.27 8.04
CA SER A 430 -19.74 13.37 8.91
C SER A 430 -19.34 14.64 8.14
N HIS A 431 -19.28 14.57 6.81
CA HIS A 431 -18.83 15.63 5.91
C HIS A 431 -17.48 16.24 6.34
N LEU A 432 -16.58 15.41 6.86
CA LEU A 432 -15.24 15.79 7.32
C LEU A 432 -14.29 16.05 6.14
N TYR A 433 -14.68 16.95 5.25
CA TYR A 433 -13.83 17.42 4.16
C TYR A 433 -12.52 18.01 4.69
N LEU A 434 -11.50 18.00 3.83
CA LEU A 434 -10.16 18.45 4.19
C LEU A 434 -10.19 19.92 4.63
N MET A 435 -9.65 20.25 5.80
CA MET A 435 -9.65 21.65 6.26
C MET A 435 -8.61 22.48 5.48
N PRO A 436 -8.93 23.72 5.06
CA PRO A 436 -7.97 24.63 4.41
C PRO A 436 -6.73 24.96 5.23
N THR A 437 -6.79 24.78 6.55
CA THR A 437 -5.68 24.98 7.50
C THR A 437 -4.77 23.77 7.65
N SER A 438 -5.09 22.63 7.01
CA SER A 438 -4.29 21.41 7.11
C SER A 438 -2.98 21.49 6.30
N CYS A 439 -2.02 20.61 6.61
CA CYS A 439 -0.72 20.58 5.96
C CYS A 439 -0.77 19.89 4.58
N HIS A 440 -1.34 20.56 3.57
CA HIS A 440 -1.42 20.11 2.18
C HIS A 440 -1.04 21.23 1.19
N PRO A 441 -0.65 20.88 -0.05
CA PRO A 441 -0.42 21.87 -1.10
C PRO A 441 -1.63 22.79 -1.33
N PRO A 442 -1.44 24.11 -1.56
CA PRO A 442 -2.56 25.04 -1.70
C PRO A 442 -3.56 24.69 -2.81
N HIS A 443 -3.10 24.08 -3.91
CA HIS A 443 -3.97 23.67 -5.01
C HIS A 443 -4.95 22.57 -4.60
N THR A 444 -4.63 21.75 -3.59
CA THR A 444 -5.51 20.70 -3.07
C THR A 444 -6.82 21.30 -2.56
N PHE A 445 -6.76 22.46 -1.87
CA PHE A 445 -7.95 23.12 -1.35
C PHE A 445 -8.82 23.72 -2.46
N LYS A 446 -8.23 24.19 -3.56
CA LYS A 446 -9.02 24.61 -4.73
C LYS A 446 -9.68 23.43 -5.44
N GLY A 447 -9.01 22.28 -5.44
CA GLY A 447 -9.52 21.05 -6.06
C GLY A 447 -10.70 20.41 -5.32
N VAL A 448 -10.82 20.59 -4.00
CA VAL A 448 -11.90 19.96 -3.20
C VAL A 448 -13.29 20.45 -3.60
N PRO A 449 -13.61 21.77 -3.59
CA PRO A 449 -14.92 22.25 -4.03
C PRO A 449 -15.24 21.85 -5.47
N LYS A 450 -14.26 22.01 -6.38
CA LYS A 450 -14.42 21.65 -7.79
C LYS A 450 -14.75 20.18 -7.98
N GLY A 451 -13.98 19.28 -7.38
CA GLY A 451 -14.21 17.83 -7.49
C GLY A 451 -15.55 17.38 -6.90
N LEU A 452 -16.00 17.99 -5.80
CA LEU A 452 -17.30 17.70 -5.19
C LEU A 452 -18.45 18.23 -6.06
N ALA A 453 -18.36 19.46 -6.58
CA ALA A 453 -19.33 20.01 -7.51
C ALA A 453 -19.41 19.20 -8.82
N THR A 454 -18.26 18.75 -9.36
CA THR A 454 -18.23 17.84 -10.51
C THR A 454 -18.96 16.53 -10.23
N ARG A 455 -18.84 15.96 -9.02
CA ARG A 455 -19.58 14.75 -8.61
C ARG A 455 -21.09 15.00 -8.60
N ILE A 456 -21.54 16.12 -8.02
CA ILE A 456 -22.96 16.49 -7.98
C ILE A 456 -23.49 16.68 -9.40
N ARG A 457 -22.78 17.44 -10.25
CA ARG A 457 -23.19 17.71 -11.64
C ARG A 457 -23.28 16.43 -12.48
N ARG A 458 -22.35 15.49 -12.25
CA ARG A 458 -22.36 14.19 -12.94
C ARG A 458 -23.56 13.33 -12.53
N ILE A 459 -23.91 13.33 -11.25
CA ILE A 459 -24.98 12.49 -10.72
C ILE A 459 -26.36 13.09 -11.02
N CYS A 460 -26.60 14.34 -10.62
CA CYS A 460 -27.92 14.97 -10.69
C CYS A 460 -28.42 15.06 -12.13
N SER A 461 -29.63 14.56 -12.40
CA SER A 461 -30.22 14.58 -13.74
C SER A 461 -30.66 15.98 -14.19
N SER A 462 -31.10 16.83 -13.26
CA SER A 462 -31.61 18.17 -13.56
C SER A 462 -30.80 19.29 -12.90
N SER A 463 -30.85 20.48 -13.49
CA SER A 463 -30.19 21.67 -12.93
C SER A 463 -30.78 22.10 -11.57
N ALA A 464 -32.07 21.83 -11.34
CA ALA A 464 -32.71 22.08 -10.05
C ALA A 464 -32.14 21.19 -8.94
N LEU A 465 -31.97 19.89 -9.20
CA LEU A 465 -31.31 18.97 -8.27
C LEU A 465 -29.86 19.37 -8.03
N TYR A 466 -29.13 19.70 -9.10
CA TYR A 466 -27.75 20.18 -9.00
C TYR A 466 -27.64 21.40 -8.06
N GLN A 467 -28.52 22.38 -8.22
CA GLN A 467 -28.52 23.58 -7.38
C GLN A 467 -28.80 23.24 -5.92
N LYS A 468 -29.84 22.46 -5.64
CA LYS A 468 -30.20 22.01 -4.29
C LYS A 468 -29.03 21.33 -3.57
N GLU A 469 -28.40 20.35 -4.21
CA GLU A 469 -27.29 19.61 -3.62
C GLU A 469 -26.01 20.46 -3.51
N SER A 470 -25.80 21.40 -4.44
CA SER A 470 -24.68 22.35 -4.39
C SER A 470 -24.80 23.35 -3.24
N ASP A 471 -26.01 23.78 -2.90
CA ASP A 471 -26.25 24.66 -1.74
C ASP A 471 -25.93 23.95 -0.42
N LEU A 472 -26.29 22.66 -0.31
CA LEU A 472 -25.88 21.81 0.81
C LEU A 472 -24.35 21.67 0.87
N LEU A 473 -23.71 21.36 -0.26
CA LEU A 473 -22.25 21.28 -0.37
C LEU A 473 -21.57 22.57 0.11
N LYS A 474 -22.08 23.73 -0.31
CA LYS A 474 -21.57 25.05 0.11
C LYS A 474 -21.66 25.22 1.61
N SER A 475 -22.81 24.88 2.21
CA SER A 475 -23.00 24.90 3.67
C SER A 475 -21.96 24.03 4.39
N HIS A 476 -21.76 22.79 3.93
CA HIS A 476 -20.78 21.89 4.52
C HIS A 476 -19.34 22.39 4.40
N LEU A 477 -18.91 22.86 3.22
CA LEU A 477 -17.54 23.36 3.03
C LEU A 477 -17.27 24.65 3.82
N CYS A 478 -18.24 25.57 3.89
CA CYS A 478 -18.12 26.76 4.72
C CYS A 478 -17.94 26.41 6.21
N LYS A 479 -18.69 25.41 6.72
CA LYS A 479 -18.50 24.88 8.09
C LYS A 479 -17.11 24.28 8.31
N ARG A 480 -16.43 23.82 7.26
CA ARG A 480 -15.04 23.32 7.30
C ARG A 480 -13.98 24.43 7.16
N GLY A 481 -14.39 25.69 7.04
CA GLY A 481 -13.51 26.86 6.96
C GLY A 481 -13.16 27.29 5.53
N TYR A 482 -13.86 26.78 4.50
CA TYR A 482 -13.70 27.28 3.14
C TYR A 482 -14.37 28.65 2.98
N LYS A 483 -13.76 29.52 2.16
CA LYS A 483 -14.36 30.81 1.80
C LYS A 483 -15.56 30.59 0.89
N ALA A 484 -16.70 31.18 1.24
CA ALA A 484 -17.96 31.03 0.50
C ALA A 484 -17.80 31.36 -0.99
N ASN A 485 -17.11 32.45 -1.33
CA ASN A 485 -16.88 32.84 -2.73
C ASN A 485 -16.06 31.80 -3.50
N THR A 486 -15.04 31.20 -2.88
CA THR A 486 -14.23 30.16 -3.53
C THR A 486 -15.06 28.91 -3.82
N VAL A 487 -15.99 28.56 -2.94
CA VAL A 487 -16.89 27.42 -3.15
C VAL A 487 -17.92 27.76 -4.23
N GLN A 488 -18.51 28.95 -4.17
CA GLN A 488 -19.49 29.41 -5.15
C GLN A 488 -18.90 29.44 -6.57
N THR A 489 -17.71 30.00 -6.76
CA THR A 489 -17.05 30.01 -8.07
C THR A 489 -16.87 28.60 -8.64
N ALA A 490 -16.57 27.59 -7.81
CA ALA A 490 -16.45 26.22 -8.27
C ALA A 490 -17.80 25.59 -8.64
N ILE A 491 -18.87 25.96 -7.93
CA ILE A 491 -20.25 25.53 -8.23
C ILE A 491 -20.72 26.16 -9.54
N ASP A 492 -20.52 27.47 -9.71
CA ASP A 492 -20.91 28.20 -10.92
C ASP A 492 -20.14 27.66 -12.13
N GLU A 493 -18.82 27.46 -11.99
CA GLU A 493 -18.00 26.86 -13.05
C GLU A 493 -18.56 25.49 -13.50
N MET A 494 -18.98 24.64 -12.56
CA MET A 494 -19.53 23.31 -12.87
C MET A 494 -20.98 23.34 -13.34
N ALA A 495 -21.75 24.40 -13.06
CA ALA A 495 -23.11 24.57 -13.56
C ALA A 495 -23.14 24.65 -15.10
N GLU A 496 -22.15 25.35 -15.67
CA GLU A 496 -21.98 25.53 -17.11
C GLU A 496 -21.48 24.28 -17.84
N HIS A 497 -21.02 23.26 -17.11
CA HIS A 497 -20.54 22.03 -17.74
C HIS A 497 -21.71 21.13 -18.16
N ASP A 498 -21.62 20.60 -19.38
CA ASP A 498 -22.56 19.59 -19.84
C ASP A 498 -22.41 18.28 -19.05
N ARG A 499 -23.55 17.72 -18.64
CA ARG A 499 -23.60 16.49 -17.86
C ARG A 499 -23.12 15.30 -18.68
N GLN A 500 -23.43 15.24 -19.98
CA GLN A 500 -23.06 14.09 -20.82
C GLN A 500 -21.55 13.98 -20.98
N ASP A 501 -20.85 15.11 -21.05
CA ASP A 501 -19.37 15.13 -21.05
C ASP A 501 -18.75 14.61 -19.75
N LEU A 502 -19.41 14.81 -18.60
CA LEU A 502 -18.96 14.31 -17.31
C LEU A 502 -19.23 12.80 -17.12
N LEU A 503 -20.19 12.24 -17.86
CA LEU A 503 -20.52 10.82 -17.86
C LEU A 503 -19.59 9.98 -18.75
N ARG A 504 -18.78 10.63 -19.60
CA ARG A 504 -17.79 9.97 -20.45
C ARG A 504 -16.49 9.73 -19.70
N TYR A 505 -15.98 8.50 -19.77
CA TYR A 505 -14.65 8.19 -19.26
C TYR A 505 -13.57 8.82 -20.15
N LYS A 506 -12.81 9.77 -19.59
CA LYS A 506 -11.66 10.36 -20.28
C LYS A 506 -10.48 9.39 -20.30
N GLN A 507 -9.84 9.20 -21.46
CA GLN A 507 -8.54 8.55 -21.52
C GLN A 507 -7.51 9.43 -20.81
N LYS A 508 -6.64 8.81 -20.01
CA LYS A 508 -5.54 9.53 -19.37
C LYS A 508 -4.40 9.65 -20.36
N ASP A 509 -3.95 10.87 -20.61
CA ASP A 509 -2.72 11.09 -21.36
C ASP A 509 -1.53 10.47 -20.63
N ASN A 510 -0.67 9.79 -21.38
CA ASN A 510 0.60 9.29 -20.85
C ASN A 510 1.54 10.48 -20.59
N ILE A 511 1.62 10.90 -19.32
CA ILE A 511 2.55 11.94 -18.89
C ILE A 511 3.97 11.34 -18.92
N SER A 512 4.81 11.83 -19.83
CA SER A 512 6.20 11.38 -20.00
C SER A 512 7.20 12.03 -19.03
N ARG A 513 6.72 12.81 -18.06
CA ARG A 513 7.56 13.53 -17.09
C ARG A 513 8.00 12.64 -15.94
N VAL A 514 9.27 12.73 -15.56
CA VAL A 514 9.83 12.00 -14.42
C VAL A 514 9.30 12.58 -13.10
N PRO A 515 8.64 11.79 -12.23
CA PRO A 515 8.11 12.30 -10.97
C PRO A 515 9.19 12.36 -9.88
N LEU A 516 9.28 13.51 -9.21
CA LEU A 516 9.98 13.67 -7.93
C LEU A 516 8.98 13.48 -6.79
N VAL A 517 9.00 12.29 -6.16
CA VAL A 517 8.10 11.97 -5.04
C VAL A 517 8.73 12.35 -3.70
N THR A 518 8.16 13.35 -3.02
CA THR A 518 8.61 13.80 -1.68
C THR A 518 7.44 13.98 -0.72
N THR A 519 7.66 13.97 0.59
CA THR A 519 6.59 14.26 1.56
C THR A 519 6.32 15.77 1.59
N TYR A 520 5.04 16.17 1.52
CA TYR A 520 4.69 17.59 1.54
C TYR A 520 5.17 18.27 2.81
N HIS A 521 5.77 19.44 2.64
CA HIS A 521 6.12 20.34 3.72
C HIS A 521 5.82 21.79 3.30
N PRO A 522 5.27 22.66 4.18
CA PRO A 522 4.88 24.02 3.80
C PRO A 522 6.02 24.90 3.27
N VAL A 523 7.28 24.59 3.60
CA VAL A 523 8.46 25.29 3.04
C VAL A 523 8.71 24.92 1.57
N LEU A 524 8.26 23.74 1.13
CA LEU A 524 8.47 23.24 -0.23
C LEU A 524 7.49 23.84 -1.27
N LYS A 525 6.75 24.90 -0.94
CA LYS A 525 5.81 25.57 -1.87
C LYS A 525 6.48 25.98 -3.19
N ASN A 526 7.78 26.29 -3.16
CA ASN A 526 8.56 26.73 -4.32
C ASN A 526 9.37 25.62 -4.99
N LEU A 527 9.17 24.34 -4.65
CA LEU A 527 9.96 23.23 -5.20
C LEU A 527 9.93 23.20 -6.73
N ASN A 528 8.76 23.39 -7.36
CA ASN A 528 8.66 23.44 -8.82
C ASN A 528 9.52 24.56 -9.44
N SER A 529 9.65 25.70 -8.75
CA SER A 529 10.51 26.80 -9.19
C SER A 529 11.99 26.40 -9.11
N ILE A 530 12.40 25.75 -8.02
CA ILE A 530 13.78 25.24 -7.85
C ILE A 530 14.13 24.23 -8.94
N LEU A 531 13.22 23.27 -9.20
CA LEU A 531 13.44 22.25 -10.22
C LEU A 531 13.60 22.85 -11.62
N LYS A 532 12.83 23.91 -11.92
CA LYS A 532 12.90 24.64 -13.19
C LYS A 532 14.16 25.51 -13.30
N GLN A 533 14.54 26.21 -12.23
CA GLN A 533 15.73 27.06 -12.18
C GLN A 533 17.02 26.27 -12.40
N ASN A 534 17.09 25.06 -11.86
CA ASN A 534 18.26 24.19 -11.99
C ASN A 534 18.25 23.34 -13.28
N LEU A 535 17.16 23.34 -14.07
CA LEU A 535 17.05 22.55 -15.31
C LEU A 535 18.22 22.75 -16.30
N PRO A 536 18.79 23.97 -16.48
CA PRO A 536 19.96 24.16 -17.34
C PRO A 536 21.17 23.29 -16.96
N ILE A 537 21.31 22.92 -15.68
CA ILE A 537 22.37 22.01 -15.21
C ILE A 537 22.19 20.61 -15.80
N LEU A 538 20.95 20.11 -15.87
CA LEU A 538 20.68 18.85 -16.57
C LEU A 538 20.97 18.99 -18.06
N HIS A 539 20.54 20.10 -18.67
CA HIS A 539 20.70 20.34 -20.10
C HIS A 539 22.15 20.55 -20.56
N SER A 540 23.11 20.66 -19.63
CA SER A 540 24.54 20.67 -19.97
C SER A 540 25.03 19.30 -20.51
N ASN A 541 24.21 18.25 -20.39
CA ASN A 541 24.48 16.92 -20.93
C ASN A 541 23.40 16.50 -21.94
N LYS A 542 23.81 16.11 -23.15
CA LYS A 542 22.90 15.72 -24.26
C LYS A 542 21.92 14.60 -23.87
N ARG A 543 22.39 13.57 -23.15
CA ARG A 543 21.56 12.45 -22.68
C ARG A 543 20.49 12.93 -21.69
N MET A 544 20.82 13.88 -20.83
CA MET A 544 19.87 14.44 -19.87
C MET A 544 18.82 15.34 -20.53
N VAL A 545 19.12 15.99 -21.65
CA VAL A 545 18.11 16.72 -22.45
C VAL A 545 17.03 15.78 -22.98
N GLU A 546 17.43 14.59 -23.45
CA GLU A 546 16.50 13.58 -23.97
C GLU A 546 15.57 13.04 -22.88
N VAL A 547 16.12 12.80 -21.68
CA VAL A 547 15.37 12.28 -20.52
C VAL A 547 14.53 13.36 -19.85
N PHE A 548 15.05 14.58 -19.69
CA PHE A 548 14.42 15.70 -18.97
C PHE A 548 14.10 16.86 -19.91
N LYS A 549 13.23 16.62 -20.89
CA LYS A 549 12.66 17.68 -21.76
C LYS A 549 12.00 18.78 -20.93
N GLU A 550 11.33 18.37 -19.86
CA GLU A 550 10.69 19.23 -18.87
C GLU A 550 11.30 18.97 -17.48
N PRO A 551 11.22 19.94 -16.54
CA PRO A 551 11.68 19.70 -15.19
C PRO A 551 10.88 18.57 -14.53
N PRO A 552 11.49 17.79 -13.62
CA PRO A 552 10.81 16.75 -12.87
C PRO A 552 9.49 17.23 -12.26
N LEU A 553 8.46 16.39 -12.30
CA LEU A 553 7.16 16.71 -11.74
C LEU A 553 7.19 16.50 -10.23
N ALA A 554 7.09 17.57 -9.43
CA ALA A 554 6.97 17.43 -7.99
C ALA A 554 5.64 16.75 -7.61
N ALA A 555 5.74 15.54 -7.07
CA ALA A 555 4.63 14.75 -6.56
C ALA A 555 4.73 14.64 -5.03
N TYR A 556 3.67 15.02 -4.32
CA TYR A 556 3.71 15.07 -2.87
C TYR A 556 3.01 13.89 -2.21
N ARG A 557 3.69 13.21 -1.31
CA ARG A 557 3.09 12.29 -0.33
C ARG A 557 2.49 13.10 0.81
N ARG A 558 1.32 12.66 1.29
CA ARG A 558 0.67 13.18 2.49
C ARG A 558 1.55 12.88 3.74
N PRO A 559 1.83 13.85 4.62
CA PRO A 559 2.45 13.58 5.92
C PRO A 559 1.50 12.79 6.83
N ARG A 560 2.04 12.11 7.86
CA ARG A 560 1.21 11.40 8.84
C ARG A 560 0.24 12.38 9.50
N ASN A 561 -1.06 12.06 9.48
CA ASN A 561 -2.09 12.86 10.14
C ASN A 561 -2.43 12.27 11.52
N LEU A 562 -3.29 12.96 12.28
CA LEU A 562 -3.73 12.50 13.61
C LEU A 562 -4.27 11.07 13.58
N LYS A 563 -5.07 10.74 12.56
CA LYS A 563 -5.65 9.40 12.37
C LYS A 563 -4.57 8.33 12.19
N ASP A 564 -3.53 8.56 11.39
CA ASP A 564 -2.40 7.61 11.25
C ASP A 564 -1.57 7.47 12.53
N MET A 565 -1.63 8.48 13.41
CA MET A 565 -0.88 8.51 14.66
C MET A 565 -1.57 7.73 15.78
N VAL A 566 -2.90 7.66 15.78
CA VAL A 566 -3.69 7.05 16.88
C VAL A 566 -4.39 5.76 16.47
N VAL A 567 -4.80 5.61 15.21
CA VAL A 567 -5.43 4.37 14.72
C VAL A 567 -4.35 3.35 14.41
N ARG A 568 -4.49 2.17 15.00
CA ARG A 568 -3.53 1.07 14.83
C ARG A 568 -4.24 -0.20 14.37
N THR A 569 -3.56 -0.99 13.55
CA THR A 569 -4.04 -2.31 13.14
C THR A 569 -3.95 -3.30 14.31
N ARG A 570 -2.77 -3.38 14.96
CA ARG A 570 -2.52 -4.26 16.12
C ARG A 570 -3.10 -3.68 17.41
N LEU A 571 -3.57 -4.59 18.27
CA LEU A 571 -3.97 -4.29 19.65
C LEU A 571 -2.76 -4.15 20.57
N ASP A 572 -1.75 -4.97 20.32
CA ASP A 572 -0.56 -4.99 21.12
C ASP A 572 0.13 -3.63 21.01
N ASN A 573 0.48 -3.07 22.17
CA ASN A 573 1.33 -1.91 22.28
C ASN A 573 2.85 -2.21 22.45
N PRO A 574 3.44 -3.34 22.01
CA PRO A 574 4.86 -3.42 21.96
C PRO A 574 5.27 -2.85 20.60
N LEU A 575 5.89 -1.67 20.61
CA LEU A 575 7.24 -1.75 20.10
C LEU A 575 7.87 -2.84 20.97
N PRO A 576 8.30 -4.00 20.43
CA PRO A 576 8.92 -5.00 21.26
C PRO A 576 9.92 -4.32 22.20
N ASN A 577 10.09 -4.87 23.39
CA ASN A 577 11.26 -4.61 24.24
C ASN A 577 12.53 -5.11 23.52
N GLY A 578 12.68 -4.72 22.25
CA GLY A 578 13.80 -4.95 21.39
C GLY A 578 14.90 -3.99 21.76
N GLY A 579 16.10 -4.50 21.63
CA GLY A 579 17.29 -3.95 22.24
C GLY A 579 18.38 -4.99 22.20
N PHE A 580 19.60 -4.51 22.33
CA PHE A 580 20.75 -5.35 22.56
C PHE A 580 20.91 -5.57 24.06
N LYS A 581 21.00 -6.83 24.48
CA LYS A 581 21.31 -7.22 25.86
C LYS A 581 22.64 -7.97 25.93
N THR A 582 23.44 -7.63 26.92
CA THR A 582 24.66 -8.35 27.27
C THR A 582 24.32 -9.69 27.92
N CYS A 583 25.16 -10.71 27.71
CA CYS A 583 24.98 -11.99 28.40
C CYS A 583 25.49 -11.90 29.85
N SER A 584 25.03 -12.83 30.70
CA SER A 584 25.46 -12.96 32.09
C SER A 584 26.90 -13.50 32.28
N ASP A 585 27.56 -13.96 31.21
CA ASP A 585 28.94 -14.47 31.28
C ASP A 585 29.96 -13.33 31.44
N ARG A 586 30.55 -13.23 32.65
CA ARG A 586 31.59 -12.25 32.99
C ARG A 586 32.87 -12.39 32.17
N ARG A 587 33.10 -13.54 31.51
CA ARG A 587 34.26 -13.78 30.64
C ARG A 587 34.01 -13.38 29.18
N CYS A 588 32.78 -13.00 28.82
CA CYS A 588 32.44 -12.60 27.45
C CYS A 588 33.19 -11.33 27.05
N LEU A 589 34.18 -11.47 26.15
CA LEU A 589 34.99 -10.34 25.68
C LEU A 589 34.19 -9.35 24.84
N LEU A 590 33.16 -9.81 24.12
CA LEU A 590 32.26 -8.93 23.37
C LEU A 590 31.47 -8.01 24.30
N CYS A 591 30.86 -8.57 25.34
CA CYS A 591 30.07 -7.79 26.29
C CYS A 591 30.89 -6.76 27.09
N LYS A 592 32.22 -6.88 27.16
CA LYS A 592 33.09 -5.83 27.73
C LYS A 592 33.10 -4.54 26.87
N HIS A 593 32.75 -4.65 25.60
CA HIS A 593 32.64 -3.53 24.66
C HIS A 593 31.18 -3.18 24.35
N SER A 594 30.21 -3.73 25.08
CA SER A 594 28.80 -3.49 24.83
C SER A 594 28.07 -3.12 26.12
N SER A 595 26.95 -2.43 25.99
CA SER A 595 26.04 -2.16 27.10
C SER A 595 24.62 -2.43 26.65
N ASP A 596 23.75 -2.78 27.59
CA ASP A 596 22.33 -2.93 27.31
C ASP A 596 21.76 -1.64 26.73
N THR A 597 21.09 -1.73 25.58
CA THR A 597 20.51 -0.57 24.92
C THR A 597 19.33 -0.93 24.03
N VAL A 598 18.34 -0.06 23.97
CA VAL A 598 17.18 -0.16 23.07
C VAL A 598 17.36 0.66 21.79
N SER A 599 18.43 1.46 21.69
CA SER A 599 18.67 2.36 20.57
C SER A 599 20.14 2.71 20.37
N PHE A 600 20.48 3.24 19.19
CA PHE A 600 21.82 3.75 18.88
C PHE A 600 21.73 5.05 18.09
N ASN A 601 22.79 5.86 18.18
CA ASN A 601 22.84 7.20 17.56
C ASN A 601 23.90 7.25 16.47
N SER A 602 23.65 8.02 15.41
CA SER A 602 24.66 8.42 14.43
C SER A 602 25.14 9.84 14.75
N PRO A 603 26.42 10.04 15.12
CA PRO A 603 26.96 11.36 15.42
C PRO A 603 27.06 12.22 14.17
N VAL A 604 27.29 11.62 13.00
CA VAL A 604 27.38 12.33 11.70
C VAL A 604 26.01 12.86 11.27
N THR A 605 24.95 12.07 11.41
CA THR A 605 23.61 12.48 10.94
C THR A 605 22.75 13.14 12.03
N GLY A 606 23.08 12.92 13.30
CA GLY A 606 22.31 13.34 14.48
C GLY A 606 21.04 12.53 14.72
N ARG A 607 20.87 11.38 14.06
CA ARG A 607 19.68 10.53 14.15
C ARG A 607 19.85 9.42 15.19
N CYS A 608 18.75 9.12 15.88
CA CYS A 608 18.61 8.01 16.82
C CYS A 608 17.76 6.91 16.17
N TYR A 609 18.20 5.66 16.29
CA TYR A 609 17.55 4.48 15.72
C TYR A 609 17.22 3.51 16.84
N ARG A 610 15.97 3.03 16.88
CA ARG A 610 15.56 1.97 17.80
C ARG A 610 16.00 0.62 17.26
N ILE A 611 16.51 -0.24 18.13
CA ILE A 611 16.86 -1.62 17.80
C ILE A 611 15.58 -2.45 17.81
N LEU A 612 15.33 -3.16 16.71
CA LEU A 612 14.17 -4.03 16.56
C LEU A 612 14.60 -5.48 16.85
N GLY A 613 13.78 -6.20 17.62
CA GLY A 613 14.10 -7.57 18.04
C GLY A 613 14.94 -7.65 19.32
N SER A 614 14.93 -8.82 19.96
CA SER A 614 15.69 -9.12 21.18
C SER A 614 17.08 -9.62 20.80
N LEU A 615 18.06 -8.72 20.75
CA LEU A 615 19.42 -9.02 20.26
C LEU A 615 20.39 -9.21 21.42
N SER A 616 21.48 -9.94 21.20
CA SER A 616 22.51 -10.14 22.19
C SER A 616 23.88 -10.42 21.57
N CYS A 617 24.88 -10.65 22.42
CA CYS A 617 26.21 -11.10 22.00
C CYS A 617 26.24 -12.53 21.42
N GLN A 618 25.10 -13.22 21.36
CA GLN A 618 24.92 -14.54 20.75
C GLN A 618 24.13 -14.45 19.44
N THR A 619 23.74 -13.25 19.00
CA THR A 619 23.00 -13.08 17.75
C THR A 619 23.92 -13.34 16.56
N ASP A 620 23.56 -14.36 15.79
CA ASP A 620 24.19 -14.74 14.53
C ASP A 620 23.46 -14.11 13.33
N ASN A 621 24.08 -14.18 12.15
CA ASN A 621 23.54 -13.67 10.89
C ASN A 621 23.02 -12.21 11.01
N CYS A 622 23.93 -11.30 11.39
CA CYS A 622 23.58 -9.97 11.86
C CYS A 622 24.42 -8.84 11.25
N ILE A 623 23.90 -7.62 11.40
CA ILE A 623 24.63 -6.37 11.17
C ILE A 623 24.99 -5.76 12.52
N TYR A 624 26.26 -5.43 12.70
CA TYR A 624 26.77 -4.82 13.92
C TYR A 624 27.38 -3.45 13.64
N LEU A 625 27.29 -2.59 14.65
CA LEU A 625 27.84 -1.25 14.69
C LEU A 625 29.00 -1.23 15.68
N ILE A 626 30.15 -0.75 15.21
CA ILE A 626 31.27 -0.37 16.05
C ILE A 626 31.32 1.17 16.15
N SER A 627 31.44 1.72 17.36
CA SER A 627 31.68 3.16 17.56
C SER A 627 32.93 3.39 18.41
N CYS A 628 33.76 4.37 18.01
CA CYS A 628 34.94 4.79 18.75
C CYS A 628 34.57 5.83 19.83
N LYS A 629 34.94 5.59 21.09
CA LYS A 629 34.69 6.53 22.21
C LYS A 629 35.46 7.84 22.08
N VAL A 630 36.61 7.83 21.42
CA VAL A 630 37.51 9.00 21.30
C VAL A 630 37.03 9.98 20.23
N CYS A 631 36.87 9.53 18.98
CA CYS A 631 36.53 10.41 17.86
C CYS A 631 35.07 10.31 17.39
N GLN A 632 34.27 9.44 18.02
CA GLN A 632 32.86 9.18 17.66
C GLN A 632 32.64 8.62 16.24
N LYS A 633 33.70 8.26 15.50
CA LYS A 633 33.55 7.61 14.19
C LYS A 633 32.96 6.21 14.33
N GLN A 634 32.18 5.84 13.32
CA GLN A 634 31.40 4.60 13.31
C GLN A 634 31.84 3.69 12.16
N TYR A 635 31.78 2.38 12.39
CA TYR A 635 31.97 1.30 11.42
C TYR A 635 30.74 0.39 11.42
N ILE A 636 30.26 0.03 10.23
CA ILE A 636 29.24 -1.00 10.05
C ILE A 636 29.90 -2.25 9.48
N GLY A 637 29.54 -3.41 10.04
CA GLY A 637 30.00 -4.71 9.58
C GLY A 637 28.86 -5.72 9.52
N GLU A 638 28.98 -6.69 8.62
CA GLU A 638 28.17 -7.91 8.61
C GLU A 638 28.92 -9.12 9.15
N THR A 639 28.18 -10.09 9.69
CA THR A 639 28.73 -11.41 9.97
C THR A 639 27.67 -12.48 10.17
N GLY A 640 28.04 -13.72 9.83
CA GLY A 640 27.31 -14.92 10.27
C GLY A 640 27.51 -15.27 11.74
N ASP A 641 28.65 -14.91 12.36
CA ASP A 641 28.98 -15.21 13.76
C ASP A 641 29.69 -14.00 14.40
N LEU A 642 28.98 -13.33 15.29
CA LEU A 642 29.44 -12.08 15.89
C LEU A 642 30.63 -12.26 16.81
N ARG A 643 30.65 -13.32 17.64
CA ARG A 643 31.72 -13.53 18.62
C ARG A 643 33.04 -13.77 17.91
N ARG A 644 33.04 -14.61 16.89
CA ARG A 644 34.20 -14.87 16.05
C ARG A 644 34.65 -13.61 15.31
N ARG A 645 33.72 -12.82 14.77
CA ARG A 645 34.06 -11.58 14.04
C ARG A 645 34.74 -10.54 14.93
N ILE A 646 34.25 -10.34 16.15
CA ILE A 646 34.86 -9.38 17.09
C ILE A 646 36.23 -9.87 17.59
N ASN A 647 36.42 -11.18 17.75
CA ASN A 647 37.74 -11.76 18.01
C ASN A 647 38.73 -11.52 16.85
N ASN A 648 38.26 -11.59 15.60
CA ASN A 648 39.10 -11.28 14.44
C ASN A 648 39.54 -9.81 14.46
N HIS A 649 38.63 -8.86 14.74
CA HIS A 649 38.98 -7.45 14.90
C HIS A 649 40.00 -7.22 16.03
N ARG A 650 39.83 -7.91 17.16
CA ARG A 650 40.79 -7.89 18.28
C ARG A 650 42.17 -8.34 17.84
N SER A 651 42.25 -9.45 17.11
CA SER A 651 43.51 -9.97 16.58
C SER A 651 44.16 -8.94 15.66
N THR A 652 43.41 -8.39 14.71
CA THR A 652 43.89 -7.37 13.77
C THR A 652 44.48 -6.16 14.49
N ILE A 653 43.81 -5.67 15.52
CA ILE A 653 44.28 -4.53 16.33
C ILE A 653 45.57 -4.91 17.07
N LYS A 654 45.59 -6.06 17.77
CA LYS A 654 46.79 -6.53 18.50
C LYS A 654 48.00 -6.76 17.61
N THR A 655 47.80 -7.30 16.41
CA THR A 655 48.88 -7.57 15.44
C THR A 655 49.21 -6.35 14.58
N LYS A 656 48.66 -5.16 14.88
CA LYS A 656 48.89 -3.91 14.14
C LYS A 656 48.64 -4.02 12.63
N LYS A 657 47.64 -4.80 12.22
CA LYS A 657 47.26 -4.95 10.81
C LYS A 657 46.48 -3.72 10.34
N ILE A 658 47.10 -2.89 9.50
CA ILE A 658 46.54 -1.62 9.00
C ILE A 658 45.77 -1.74 7.67
N ASN A 659 45.68 -2.95 7.10
CA ASN A 659 44.94 -3.20 5.86
C ASN A 659 43.41 -3.21 6.09
N GLU A 660 42.96 -3.67 7.25
CA GLU A 660 41.55 -3.70 7.66
C GLU A 660 41.09 -2.35 8.24
N PRO A 661 39.90 -1.82 7.88
CA PRO A 661 39.45 -0.50 8.31
C PRO A 661 39.41 -0.30 9.83
N VAL A 662 38.94 -1.31 10.57
CA VAL A 662 38.87 -1.29 12.04
C VAL A 662 40.26 -1.37 12.66
N GLY A 663 41.12 -2.24 12.13
CA GLY A 663 42.50 -2.39 12.58
C GLY A 663 43.33 -1.13 12.38
N GLU A 664 43.23 -0.51 11.21
CA GLU A 664 43.88 0.76 10.90
C GLU A 664 43.44 1.88 11.86
N HIS A 665 42.13 2.00 12.11
CA HIS A 665 41.59 3.06 12.97
C HIS A 665 42.05 2.96 14.43
N PHE A 666 41.93 1.78 15.03
CA PHE A 666 42.28 1.57 16.44
C PHE A 666 43.78 1.37 16.70
N ASN A 667 44.62 1.49 15.66
CA ASN A 667 46.08 1.60 15.79
C ASN A 667 46.61 3.02 15.54
N LEU A 668 45.73 4.00 15.30
CA LEU A 668 46.12 5.41 15.26
C LEU A 668 46.54 5.91 16.64
N GLU A 669 47.40 6.92 16.68
CA GLU A 669 47.82 7.56 17.92
C GLU A 669 46.61 8.10 18.70
N GLY A 670 46.53 7.78 19.99
CA GLY A 670 45.40 8.15 20.85
C GLY A 670 44.17 7.24 20.78
N HIS A 671 44.18 6.18 19.95
CA HIS A 671 43.11 5.18 19.86
C HIS A 671 43.57 3.82 20.38
N LYS A 672 42.72 3.12 21.14
CA LYS A 672 43.00 1.78 21.70
C LYS A 672 41.81 0.86 21.58
N TRP A 673 42.05 -0.44 21.76
CA TRP A 673 41.02 -1.49 21.74
C TRP A 673 39.87 -1.21 22.73
N GLU A 674 40.20 -0.70 23.92
CA GLU A 674 39.28 -0.37 25.01
C GLU A 674 38.30 0.76 24.64
N ASP A 675 38.65 1.56 23.63
CA ASP A 675 37.83 2.66 23.12
C ASP A 675 36.75 2.21 22.15
N MET A 676 36.72 0.92 21.82
CA MET A 676 35.71 0.33 20.94
C MET A 676 34.42 0.02 21.70
N THR A 677 33.28 0.37 21.11
CA THR A 677 31.96 -0.14 21.50
C THR A 677 31.35 -0.96 20.38
N VAL A 678 30.60 -2.02 20.68
CA VAL A 678 29.96 -2.91 19.71
C VAL A 678 28.50 -3.13 20.08
N VAL A 679 27.58 -3.01 19.13
CA VAL A 679 26.15 -3.30 19.32
C VAL A 679 25.60 -3.96 18.06
N VAL A 680 24.77 -4.99 18.18
CA VAL A 680 24.00 -5.51 17.03
C VAL A 680 22.83 -4.58 16.77
N ILE A 681 22.67 -4.17 15.52
CA ILE A 681 21.68 -3.15 15.13
C ILE A 681 20.58 -3.71 14.22
N ASP A 682 20.82 -4.86 13.59
CA ASP A 682 19.88 -5.53 12.70
C ASP A 682 20.24 -7.02 12.61
N HIS A 683 19.25 -7.89 12.42
CA HIS A 683 19.51 -9.32 12.27
C HIS A 683 18.39 -10.01 11.49
N ASN A 684 18.75 -11.08 10.80
CA ASN A 684 17.79 -12.07 10.35
C ASN A 684 18.51 -13.41 10.23
N PRO A 685 18.13 -14.44 11.03
CA PRO A 685 18.78 -15.75 10.99
C PRO A 685 18.80 -16.40 9.60
N ARG A 686 17.88 -16.01 8.70
CA ARG A 686 17.73 -16.57 7.36
C ARG A 686 18.38 -15.76 6.25
N TRP A 687 19.04 -14.64 6.54
CA TRP A 687 19.70 -13.89 5.47
C TRP A 687 20.73 -14.75 4.75
N THR A 688 20.66 -14.77 3.42
CA THR A 688 21.78 -15.20 2.60
C THR A 688 22.93 -14.20 2.74
N ASP A 689 24.15 -14.61 2.41
CA ASP A 689 25.30 -13.70 2.42
C ASP A 689 25.06 -12.45 1.54
N ALA A 690 24.38 -12.61 0.40
CA ALA A 690 24.02 -11.50 -0.47
C ALA A 690 23.03 -10.53 0.19
N GLN A 691 21.98 -11.04 0.85
CA GLN A 691 21.00 -10.22 1.57
C GLN A 691 21.62 -9.50 2.76
N ARG A 692 22.49 -10.21 3.52
CA ARG A 692 23.20 -9.63 4.66
C ARG A 692 24.15 -8.52 4.22
N LYS A 693 24.93 -8.72 3.15
CA LYS A 693 25.78 -7.67 2.53
C LYS A 693 24.97 -6.49 2.01
N SER A 694 23.81 -6.73 1.41
CA SER A 694 22.90 -5.65 0.99
C SER A 694 22.42 -4.81 2.17
N LYS A 695 22.12 -5.45 3.32
CA LYS A 695 21.76 -4.75 4.55
C LYS A 695 22.92 -4.02 5.22
N GLU A 696 24.12 -4.57 5.16
CA GLU A 696 25.34 -3.88 5.57
C GLU A 696 25.51 -2.54 4.81
N LYS A 697 25.40 -2.58 3.47
CA LYS A 697 25.46 -1.40 2.60
C LYS A 697 24.40 -0.36 3.01
N PHE A 698 23.15 -0.80 3.19
CA PHE A 698 22.07 0.05 3.64
C PHE A 698 22.46 0.82 4.92
N TRP A 699 23.00 0.14 5.93
CA TRP A 699 23.38 0.77 7.19
C TRP A 699 24.61 1.67 7.08
N MET A 700 25.62 1.29 6.27
CA MET A 700 26.78 2.15 6.00
C MET A 700 26.36 3.52 5.43
N HIS A 701 25.48 3.51 4.43
CA HIS A 701 24.92 4.74 3.86
C HIS A 701 24.05 5.49 4.86
N ARG A 702 23.18 4.77 5.57
CA ARG A 702 22.24 5.35 6.53
C ARG A 702 22.93 6.11 7.67
N LEU A 703 24.10 5.66 8.09
CA LEU A 703 24.88 6.26 9.17
C LEU A 703 26.05 7.14 8.69
N LYS A 704 26.31 7.18 7.38
CA LYS A 704 27.49 7.82 6.78
C LYS A 704 28.80 7.31 7.39
N SER A 705 28.93 5.98 7.50
CA SER A 705 30.10 5.34 8.14
C SER A 705 31.34 5.26 7.24
N PHE A 706 31.27 5.76 6.00
CA PHE A 706 32.42 5.84 5.10
C PHE A 706 33.37 6.98 5.48
N ARG A 707 34.66 6.78 5.23
CA ARG A 707 35.67 7.86 5.33
C ARG A 707 35.29 9.03 4.41
N PRO A 708 35.56 10.29 4.84
CA PRO A 708 36.29 10.68 6.06
C PRO A 708 35.45 10.68 7.35
N ASN A 709 34.12 10.60 7.25
CA ASN A 709 33.18 10.79 8.37
C ASN A 709 33.03 9.57 9.27
N GLY A 710 33.31 8.36 8.77
CA GLY A 710 33.35 7.13 9.55
C GLY A 710 34.62 6.31 9.27
N ILE A 711 34.57 5.01 9.59
CA ILE A 711 35.70 4.09 9.56
C ILE A 711 35.73 3.25 8.27
N ASN A 712 34.57 2.87 7.71
CA ASN A 712 34.48 2.04 6.49
C ASN A 712 35.22 2.68 5.30
N LYS A 713 35.89 1.87 4.47
CA LYS A 713 36.61 2.33 3.26
C LYS A 713 35.67 2.33 2.05
N LEU A 714 35.90 3.25 1.10
CA LEU A 714 35.16 3.23 -0.18
C LEU A 714 35.40 1.92 -0.97
N ASN A 715 36.59 1.32 -0.86
CA ASN A 715 36.89 0.05 -1.52
C ASN A 715 36.16 -1.17 -0.92
N ASP A 716 35.56 -1.03 0.27
CA ASP A 716 34.64 -2.04 0.82
C ASP A 716 33.36 -2.14 -0.05
N PHE A 717 33.10 -1.13 -0.91
CA PHE A 717 32.00 -1.10 -1.88
C PHE A 717 32.30 -1.87 -3.17
N THR A 718 33.55 -1.82 -3.68
CA THR A 718 33.93 -2.35 -5.00
C THR A 718 34.34 -3.83 -4.99
N ARG A 719 34.83 -4.36 -3.86
CA ARG A 719 35.20 -5.79 -3.72
C ARG A 719 34.02 -6.77 -3.77
N MET A 720 32.78 -6.29 -3.85
CA MET A 720 31.56 -7.11 -3.86
C MET A 720 30.75 -7.03 -5.16
N ASN A 721 31.26 -6.35 -6.20
CA ASN A 721 30.67 -6.34 -7.54
C ASN A 721 31.38 -7.30 -8.51
N VAL A 722 32.30 -8.11 -8.00
CA VAL A 722 32.96 -9.21 -8.76
C VAL A 722 32.55 -10.52 -8.08
N ASN A 723 31.40 -11.01 -8.53
CA ASN A 723 31.01 -12.42 -8.72
C ASN A 723 29.51 -12.48 -8.95
#